data_AF-A0A3N1GRP2-F1
#
_entry.id   AF-A0A3N1GRP2-F1
#
_cell.length_a   1.000
_cell.length_b   1.000
_cell.length_c   1.000
_cell.angle_alpha   90.00
_cell.angle_beta   90.00
_cell.angle_gamma   90.00
#
_symmetry.space_group_name_H-M   'P 1'
#
loop_
_entity.id
_entity.type
_entity.pdbx_description
1 polymer ?
#
loop_
_entity_poly.entity_id
_entity_poly.type
_entity_poly.pdbx_seq_one_letter_code
_entity_poly.pdbx_strand_id
1 'polypeptide(L)'
;MTESLRVGEGSESATAGTDLTLGVEEELHVVDLRTRELVPRAPEILDRLDGHHFSAELHRSVVETNTPVAATLEDLRDGIVTLRRQAIGIAETLGLGLVAAGTVPVVDLDALPVTPTSRYRRMLDEYQMLAREQLICGAQVHVGVADRDEAVAVAQRVTPALPVLLALSASSPYWMGEDSGYASVRSLVWMRWPTAGDSGVVADAADHDALVAELVASGTITDPKMVYFDVRPSAHLPTVELRVTDSSPDADTVVLLAGLFRGLVLRALRDHRAGRPLVPVRPPLHRAAMWRAARSGLEGDLLDLPRSPVPVPAAVAVERLVGELRPQLEELGDWEQVFALSVQALSRGSSAARQRRAMARRGRISDVVDLVVADTRGGATGIGPDGQTVPAGLTPYAADGDEAFPSGDVVPAYEPIVTVLGALGPAGLRRREDAKDDEQRARGITFSVAGEAATRLFPFDLVPRIVPAADWERLRGGLLQRIRALDAFLGDVYGDRAVVADGVVPAWVIDGSPELRPSGALAGRPAVRVQVAGVDLVRDGDGTWCVLEDNLRVPSGIAYAMQNRRLTESVLPELPRPAGLLSPEGTPRLLKRALLDAAGPAAGDDPHVVVLSQGPDDSAWFEHRMLAGEMGVPLVRSTDLLVDDAVLYRIANGRKHRVDVVYLRMGEDSLVHSPGADGMPLGPSLISALHAGSVVCANALGNGVGDDKAVYAYVPKLIQYYLGEKPLLADVPTYLCGIAEQRAEVLDRLDELVCKPVDGYGGDRIVIGPHASPDDLAAVRRQIRTAPHRWVAQEVVNLSTHPVFDGQELVPRHVDLRAFVFTGRESVVAPAALTRVAPAGSMIVNSSRGGGSKDTWLLG
;
A
#
# COMPACT_ATOMS: atom_id res chain seq x y z
N MET A 1 -12.05 -37.73 2.41
CA MET A 1 -11.16 -38.07 1.29
C MET A 1 -11.33 -39.53 0.85
N THR A 2 -12.25 -39.94 -0.01
CA THR A 2 -13.45 -39.33 -0.60
C THR A 2 -14.51 -40.44 -0.53
N GLU A 3 -15.73 -40.11 -0.15
CA GLU A 3 -16.89 -40.99 -0.28
C GLU A 3 -17.98 -40.16 -0.94
N SER A 4 -17.90 -39.98 -2.26
CA SER A 4 -19.01 -39.43 -3.04
C SER A 4 -18.77 -39.58 -4.54
N LEU A 5 -19.11 -40.76 -5.07
CA LEU A 5 -19.66 -40.92 -6.42
C LEU A 5 -20.73 -42.02 -6.32
N ARG A 6 -21.99 -41.61 -6.15
CA ARG A 6 -23.14 -42.46 -6.47
C ARG A 6 -23.82 -41.81 -7.68
N VAL A 7 -23.73 -42.46 -8.83
CA VAL A 7 -24.51 -42.09 -10.01
C VAL A 7 -25.80 -42.90 -9.99
N GLY A 8 -26.93 -42.21 -10.09
CA GLY A 8 -28.23 -42.83 -10.35
C GLY A 8 -28.27 -43.39 -11.77
N GLU A 9 -28.83 -44.59 -11.92
CA GLU A 9 -28.97 -45.29 -13.19
C GLU A 9 -29.74 -44.44 -14.22
N GLY A 10 -29.11 -44.19 -15.38
CA GLY A 10 -29.72 -43.45 -16.48
C GLY A 10 -29.06 -43.76 -17.83
N SER A 11 -29.68 -44.70 -18.56
CA SER A 11 -29.75 -44.82 -20.03
C SER A 11 -28.45 -45.03 -20.83
N GLU A 12 -28.24 -46.28 -21.26
CA GLU A 12 -27.29 -46.74 -22.29
C GLU A 12 -27.36 -45.96 -23.60
N SER A 13 -26.22 -45.38 -24.02
CA SER A 13 -25.86 -45.11 -25.42
C SER A 13 -24.40 -44.62 -25.50
N ALA A 14 -23.43 -45.45 -25.11
CA ALA A 14 -22.01 -45.15 -25.21
C ALA A 14 -21.43 -45.71 -26.52
N THR A 15 -21.24 -44.85 -27.52
CA THR A 15 -20.36 -45.11 -28.66
C THR A 15 -18.93 -44.70 -28.31
N ALA A 16 -17.99 -45.62 -28.49
CA ALA A 16 -16.58 -45.49 -28.16
C ALA A 16 -15.88 -44.29 -28.85
N GLY A 17 -15.45 -43.32 -28.02
CA GLY A 17 -14.55 -42.22 -28.34
C GLY A 17 -13.78 -41.83 -27.07
N THR A 18 -12.45 -41.77 -27.15
CA THR A 18 -11.54 -41.47 -26.03
C THR A 18 -11.60 -39.98 -25.67
N ASP A 19 -12.50 -39.58 -24.78
CA ASP A 19 -12.68 -38.16 -24.47
C ASP A 19 -11.85 -37.75 -23.24
N LEU A 20 -10.82 -36.92 -23.48
CA LEU A 20 -9.96 -36.22 -22.49
C LEU A 20 -10.76 -35.17 -21.70
N THR A 21 -11.86 -35.63 -21.10
CA THR A 21 -12.77 -34.86 -20.27
C THR A 21 -12.10 -34.43 -18.98
N LEU A 22 -12.64 -33.37 -18.38
CA LEU A 22 -12.12 -32.73 -17.19
C LEU A 22 -13.13 -32.81 -16.05
N GLY A 23 -12.63 -32.98 -14.84
CA GLY A 23 -13.39 -32.78 -13.61
C GLY A 23 -12.48 -32.16 -12.56
N VAL A 24 -13.03 -31.31 -11.70
CA VAL A 24 -12.30 -30.72 -10.58
C VAL A 24 -13.06 -30.97 -9.29
N GLU A 25 -12.33 -31.43 -8.29
CA GLU A 25 -12.77 -31.47 -6.89
C GLU A 25 -12.05 -30.29 -6.18
N GLU A 26 -12.79 -29.41 -5.50
CA GLU A 26 -12.19 -28.32 -4.70
C GLU A 26 -12.63 -28.41 -3.25
N GLU A 27 -11.66 -28.34 -2.34
CA GLU A 27 -11.91 -28.24 -0.90
C GLU A 27 -11.87 -26.76 -0.49
N LEU A 28 -12.89 -26.32 0.25
CA LEU A 28 -13.08 -24.94 0.70
C LEU A 28 -13.16 -24.87 2.22
N HIS A 29 -12.29 -24.08 2.85
CA HIS A 29 -12.34 -23.80 4.28
C HIS A 29 -13.56 -22.93 4.63
N VAL A 30 -14.20 -23.21 5.77
CA VAL A 30 -15.30 -22.42 6.33
C VAL A 30 -14.78 -21.51 7.44
N VAL A 31 -14.94 -20.20 7.28
CA VAL A 31 -14.51 -19.19 8.25
C VAL A 31 -15.69 -18.37 8.78
N ASP A 32 -15.58 -17.86 9.99
CA ASP A 32 -16.55 -16.89 10.52
C ASP A 32 -16.24 -15.47 9.98
N LEU A 33 -17.21 -14.80 9.35
CA LEU A 33 -16.99 -13.48 8.74
C LEU A 33 -16.79 -12.36 9.76
N ARG A 34 -16.98 -12.60 11.05
CA ARG A 34 -16.73 -11.63 12.11
C ARG A 34 -15.36 -11.88 12.74
N THR A 35 -15.04 -13.11 13.14
CA THR A 35 -13.77 -13.41 13.83
C THR A 35 -12.63 -13.76 12.88
N ARG A 36 -12.92 -14.11 11.61
CA ARG A 36 -11.98 -14.58 10.59
C ARG A 36 -11.35 -15.94 10.90
N GLU A 37 -11.84 -16.62 11.95
CA GLU A 37 -11.36 -17.93 12.38
C GLU A 37 -11.97 -19.05 11.54
N LEU A 38 -11.20 -20.12 11.34
CA LEU A 38 -11.71 -21.39 10.85
C LEU A 38 -12.75 -21.96 11.83
N VAL A 39 -13.92 -22.36 11.33
CA VAL A 39 -15.01 -22.89 12.17
C VAL A 39 -15.57 -24.21 11.66
N PRO A 40 -15.97 -25.13 12.57
CA PRO A 40 -16.47 -26.47 12.21
C PRO A 40 -17.96 -26.46 11.80
N ARG A 41 -18.36 -25.50 10.96
CA ARG A 41 -19.76 -25.22 10.60
C ARG A 41 -20.12 -25.61 9.15
N ALA A 42 -19.28 -26.39 8.47
CA ALA A 42 -19.58 -26.89 7.12
C ALA A 42 -20.92 -27.67 7.00
N PRO A 43 -21.34 -28.49 7.99
CA PRO A 43 -22.63 -29.18 7.92
C PRO A 43 -23.83 -28.24 7.75
N GLU A 44 -23.78 -27.04 8.34
CA GLU A 44 -24.89 -26.07 8.22
C GLU A 44 -25.07 -25.53 6.80
N ILE A 45 -23.98 -25.52 6.02
CA ILE A 45 -23.97 -25.14 4.61
C ILE A 45 -24.44 -26.34 3.77
N LEU A 46 -23.85 -27.51 4.01
CA LEU A 46 -24.12 -28.75 3.26
C LEU A 46 -25.58 -29.21 3.38
N ASP A 47 -26.21 -29.04 4.55
CA ASP A 47 -27.63 -29.36 4.77
C ASP A 47 -28.59 -28.55 3.86
N ARG A 48 -28.09 -27.49 3.22
CA ARG A 48 -28.85 -26.60 2.32
C ARG A 48 -28.40 -26.70 0.86
N LEU A 49 -27.40 -27.52 0.57
CA LEU A 49 -26.85 -27.75 -0.77
C LEU A 49 -27.31 -29.12 -1.30
N ASP A 50 -27.23 -29.31 -2.62
CA ASP A 50 -27.45 -30.63 -3.18
C ASP A 50 -26.31 -31.59 -2.79
N GLY A 51 -26.64 -32.83 -2.47
CA GLY A 51 -25.64 -33.85 -2.12
C GLY A 51 -24.95 -34.48 -3.34
N HIS A 52 -25.16 -33.95 -4.54
CA HIS A 52 -24.59 -34.50 -5.78
C HIS A 52 -23.26 -33.84 -6.11
N HIS A 53 -23.17 -32.53 -5.92
CA HIS A 53 -21.97 -31.73 -6.17
C HIS A 53 -21.26 -31.29 -4.90
N PHE A 54 -21.87 -31.46 -3.73
CA PHE A 54 -21.29 -31.04 -2.46
C PHE A 54 -21.18 -32.20 -1.47
N SER A 55 -20.02 -32.33 -0.83
CA SER A 55 -19.71 -33.41 0.10
C SER A 55 -19.03 -32.91 1.37
N ALA A 56 -19.16 -33.71 2.44
CA ALA A 56 -18.49 -33.47 3.71
C ALA A 56 -17.11 -34.13 3.74
N GLU A 57 -16.14 -33.42 4.32
CA GLU A 57 -14.76 -33.90 4.46
C GLU A 57 -14.39 -34.33 5.90
N LEU A 58 -13.13 -34.78 6.09
CA LEU A 58 -12.60 -35.27 7.38
C LEU A 58 -12.88 -34.29 8.53
N HIS A 59 -12.63 -33.00 8.30
CA HIS A 59 -12.90 -31.94 9.26
C HIS A 59 -14.22 -31.25 8.94
N ARG A 60 -14.99 -30.92 9.98
CA ARG A 60 -16.29 -30.22 9.85
C ARG A 60 -16.17 -28.76 9.41
N SER A 61 -14.96 -28.33 9.06
CA SER A 61 -14.63 -26.97 8.63
C SER A 61 -14.33 -26.87 7.14
N VAL A 62 -14.67 -27.92 6.36
CA VAL A 62 -14.40 -28.00 4.91
C VAL A 62 -15.69 -28.37 4.17
N VAL A 63 -15.95 -27.65 3.09
CA VAL A 63 -16.95 -27.98 2.06
C VAL A 63 -16.20 -28.42 0.82
N GLU A 64 -16.48 -29.62 0.31
CA GLU A 64 -15.93 -30.12 -0.95
C GLU A 64 -16.94 -29.88 -2.08
N THR A 65 -16.46 -29.41 -3.24
CA THR A 65 -17.27 -29.20 -4.44
C THR A 65 -16.75 -30.06 -5.59
N ASN A 66 -17.65 -30.70 -6.33
CA ASN A 66 -17.33 -31.57 -7.46
C ASN A 66 -17.97 -31.05 -8.74
N THR A 67 -17.15 -30.59 -9.69
CA THR A 67 -17.67 -30.07 -10.97
C THR A 67 -18.38 -31.17 -11.77
N PRO A 68 -19.37 -30.81 -12.60
CA PRO A 68 -19.77 -31.67 -13.71
C PRO A 68 -18.57 -32.05 -14.59
N VAL A 69 -18.69 -33.16 -15.33
CA VAL A 69 -17.70 -33.56 -16.33
C VAL A 69 -17.74 -32.56 -17.48
N ALA A 70 -16.61 -31.93 -17.78
CA ALA A 70 -16.45 -30.88 -18.77
C ALA A 70 -15.65 -31.37 -19.98
N ALA A 71 -16.07 -30.96 -21.19
CA ALA A 71 -15.30 -31.20 -22.42
C ALA A 71 -14.31 -30.06 -22.71
N THR A 72 -14.64 -28.84 -22.30
CA THR A 72 -13.81 -27.64 -22.51
C THR A 72 -13.39 -27.01 -21.18
N LEU A 73 -12.34 -26.18 -21.23
CA LEU A 73 -11.91 -25.38 -20.08
C LEU A 73 -12.92 -24.28 -19.71
N GLU A 74 -13.71 -23.80 -20.67
CA GLU A 74 -14.82 -22.86 -20.45
C GLU A 74 -15.93 -23.51 -19.62
N ASP A 75 -16.40 -24.70 -20.02
CA ASP A 75 -17.41 -25.46 -19.26
C ASP A 75 -16.91 -25.77 -17.84
N LEU A 76 -15.63 -26.14 -17.71
CA LEU A 76 -15.03 -26.43 -16.41
C LEU A 76 -15.04 -25.17 -15.51
N ARG A 77 -14.63 -24.03 -16.07
CA ARG A 77 -14.62 -22.75 -15.35
C ARG A 77 -16.02 -22.38 -14.88
N ASP A 78 -17.02 -22.51 -15.75
CA ASP A 78 -18.41 -22.21 -15.41
C ASP A 78 -18.94 -23.13 -14.33
N GLY A 79 -18.57 -24.41 -14.35
CA GLY A 79 -18.84 -25.36 -13.28
C GLY A 79 -18.27 -24.91 -11.94
N ILE A 80 -16.96 -24.58 -11.90
CA ILE A 80 -16.27 -24.09 -10.69
C ILE A 80 -16.95 -22.83 -10.14
N VAL A 81 -17.14 -21.82 -10.98
CA VAL A 81 -17.71 -20.53 -10.56
C VAL A 81 -19.15 -20.70 -10.07
N THR A 82 -19.94 -21.56 -10.71
CA THR A 82 -21.32 -21.82 -10.32
C THR A 82 -21.40 -22.48 -8.94
N LEU A 83 -20.61 -23.54 -8.71
CA LEU A 83 -20.59 -24.25 -7.44
C LEU A 83 -20.10 -23.36 -6.30
N ARG A 84 -19.02 -22.58 -6.53
CA ARG A 84 -18.54 -21.58 -5.57
C ARG A 84 -19.63 -20.56 -5.24
N ARG A 85 -20.30 -20.00 -6.23
CA ARG A 85 -21.38 -19.00 -6.03
C ARG A 85 -22.53 -19.57 -5.18
N GLN A 86 -22.94 -20.81 -5.44
CA GLN A 86 -23.99 -21.48 -4.67
C GLN A 86 -23.59 -21.68 -3.21
N ALA A 87 -22.41 -22.25 -2.96
CA ALA A 87 -21.93 -22.52 -1.62
C ALA A 87 -21.67 -21.23 -0.82
N ILE A 88 -21.05 -20.23 -1.45
CA ILE A 88 -20.80 -18.91 -0.84
C ILE A 88 -22.11 -18.23 -0.48
N GLY A 89 -23.08 -18.20 -1.41
CA GLY A 89 -24.37 -17.56 -1.18
C GLY A 89 -25.07 -18.12 0.06
N ILE A 90 -24.99 -19.44 0.28
CA ILE A 90 -25.55 -20.09 1.48
C ILE A 90 -24.72 -19.76 2.73
N ALA A 91 -23.39 -19.87 2.67
CA ALA A 91 -22.50 -19.58 3.78
C ALA A 91 -22.72 -18.16 4.34
N GLU A 92 -22.88 -17.18 3.45
CA GLU A 92 -23.07 -15.78 3.85
C GLU A 92 -24.38 -15.55 4.59
N THR A 93 -25.46 -16.26 4.24
CA THR A 93 -26.72 -16.20 5.02
C THR A 93 -26.57 -16.67 6.47
N LEU A 94 -25.48 -17.40 6.76
CA LEU A 94 -25.15 -17.94 8.08
C LEU A 94 -24.08 -17.10 8.81
N GLY A 95 -23.63 -15.99 8.23
CA GLY A 95 -22.51 -15.19 8.71
C GLY A 95 -21.14 -15.86 8.49
N LEU A 96 -21.05 -16.80 7.56
CA LEU A 96 -19.85 -17.58 7.24
C LEU A 96 -19.27 -17.18 5.88
N GLY A 97 -17.96 -17.35 5.74
CA GLY A 97 -17.22 -17.19 4.49
C GLY A 97 -16.62 -18.51 4.04
N LEU A 98 -16.41 -18.66 2.73
CA LEU A 98 -15.66 -19.77 2.16
C LEU A 98 -14.32 -19.28 1.62
N VAL A 99 -13.28 -20.09 1.84
CA VAL A 99 -11.91 -19.80 1.42
C VAL A 99 -11.34 -20.98 0.64
N ALA A 100 -11.01 -20.75 -0.62
CA ALA A 100 -10.28 -21.70 -1.46
C ALA A 100 -8.77 -21.46 -1.29
N ALA A 101 -8.15 -21.95 -0.22
CA ALA A 101 -6.71 -21.80 0.01
C ALA A 101 -6.13 -23.07 0.63
N GLY A 102 -4.84 -23.33 0.45
CA GLY A 102 -4.21 -24.53 0.98
C GLY A 102 -4.29 -24.65 2.51
N THR A 103 -4.32 -23.52 3.20
CA THR A 103 -4.57 -23.36 4.64
C THR A 103 -5.24 -22.02 4.89
N VAL A 104 -5.86 -21.87 6.07
CA VAL A 104 -6.32 -20.55 6.57
C VAL A 104 -5.43 -20.03 7.70
N PRO A 105 -5.18 -18.71 7.76
CA PRO A 105 -4.27 -18.14 8.76
C PRO A 105 -4.71 -18.25 10.22
N VAL A 106 -6.00 -18.08 10.53
CA VAL A 106 -6.49 -17.99 11.92
C VAL A 106 -7.23 -19.28 12.29
N VAL A 107 -6.66 -20.04 13.20
CA VAL A 107 -7.12 -21.39 13.58
C VAL A 107 -7.07 -21.52 15.10
N ASP A 108 -8.17 -21.96 15.70
CA ASP A 108 -8.21 -22.48 17.07
C ASP A 108 -8.29 -24.02 17.01
N LEU A 109 -7.19 -24.69 17.37
CA LEU A 109 -7.08 -26.15 17.32
C LEU A 109 -7.98 -26.86 18.33
N ASP A 110 -8.28 -26.22 19.47
CA ASP A 110 -9.09 -26.84 20.52
C ASP A 110 -10.59 -26.85 20.17
N ALA A 111 -10.99 -26.05 19.16
CA ALA A 111 -12.38 -25.87 18.73
C ALA A 111 -12.80 -26.72 17.52
N LEU A 112 -11.94 -27.59 16.97
CA LEU A 112 -12.17 -28.28 15.68
C LEU A 112 -12.42 -29.79 15.81
N PRO A 113 -13.68 -30.25 15.93
CA PRO A 113 -14.03 -31.66 15.96
C PRO A 113 -14.00 -32.32 14.56
N VAL A 114 -13.50 -33.57 14.51
CA VAL A 114 -13.53 -34.44 13.32
C VAL A 114 -14.95 -34.91 13.01
N THR A 115 -15.27 -35.08 11.72
CA THR A 115 -16.57 -35.58 11.25
C THR A 115 -16.87 -36.99 11.82
N PRO A 116 -18.06 -37.25 12.39
CA PRO A 116 -18.33 -38.43 13.22
C PRO A 116 -18.62 -39.72 12.43
N THR A 117 -17.82 -40.06 11.42
CA THR A 117 -17.89 -41.36 10.74
C THR A 117 -16.97 -42.39 11.42
N SER A 118 -17.32 -43.68 11.33
CA SER A 118 -16.51 -44.78 11.89
C SER A 118 -15.11 -44.88 11.28
N ARG A 119 -14.93 -44.36 10.06
CA ARG A 119 -13.64 -44.28 9.36
C ARG A 119 -12.76 -43.17 9.92
N TYR A 120 -13.30 -41.96 10.06
CA TYR A 120 -12.52 -40.80 10.51
C TYR A 120 -12.11 -40.86 11.98
N ARG A 121 -12.94 -41.47 12.84
CA ARG A 121 -12.54 -41.75 14.23
C ARG A 121 -11.34 -42.70 14.31
N ARG A 122 -11.31 -43.75 13.49
CA ARG A 122 -10.16 -44.67 13.41
C ARG A 122 -8.90 -43.97 12.91
N MET A 123 -9.02 -43.10 11.90
CA MET A 123 -7.87 -42.31 11.44
C MET A 123 -7.29 -41.40 12.54
N LEU A 124 -8.14 -40.80 13.37
CA LEU A 124 -7.69 -40.00 14.51
C LEU A 124 -6.96 -40.85 15.56
N ASP A 125 -7.49 -42.03 15.87
CA ASP A 125 -6.89 -42.96 16.84
C ASP A 125 -5.57 -43.56 16.36
N GLU A 126 -5.41 -43.82 15.06
CA GLU A 126 -4.22 -44.47 14.51
C GLU A 126 -3.11 -43.48 14.12
N TYR A 127 -3.45 -42.34 13.51
CA TYR A 127 -2.47 -41.38 12.95
C TYR A 127 -2.26 -40.12 13.80
N GLN A 128 -3.07 -39.94 14.85
CA GLN A 128 -2.85 -38.99 15.94
C GLN A 128 -2.58 -37.55 15.46
N MET A 129 -1.33 -37.08 15.58
CA MET A 129 -0.90 -35.73 15.21
C MET A 129 -1.21 -35.40 13.74
N LEU A 130 -1.00 -36.35 12.83
CA LEU A 130 -1.20 -36.11 11.39
C LEU A 130 -2.66 -35.85 11.04
N ALA A 131 -3.59 -36.58 11.69
CA ALA A 131 -5.02 -36.39 11.50
C ALA A 131 -5.51 -35.06 12.11
N ARG A 132 -4.97 -34.66 13.28
CA ARG A 132 -5.30 -33.38 13.94
C ARG A 132 -4.82 -32.17 13.15
N GLU A 133 -3.62 -32.25 12.58
CA GLU A 133 -3.02 -31.18 11.80
C GLU A 133 -3.47 -31.17 10.33
N GLN A 134 -4.42 -32.03 9.92
CA GLN A 134 -4.91 -32.08 8.54
C GLN A 134 -5.93 -30.96 8.24
N LEU A 135 -5.58 -29.72 8.57
CA LEU A 135 -6.36 -28.51 8.30
C LEU A 135 -5.91 -27.88 6.99
N ILE A 136 -5.96 -28.67 5.93
CA ILE A 136 -5.47 -28.30 4.60
C ILE A 136 -6.58 -28.51 3.57
N CYS A 137 -6.56 -27.73 2.50
CA CYS A 137 -7.50 -27.87 1.38
C CYS A 137 -6.75 -27.97 0.03
N GLY A 138 -7.08 -28.97 -0.76
CA GLY A 138 -6.57 -29.16 -2.12
C GLY A 138 -7.57 -28.75 -3.20
N ALA A 139 -7.06 -28.62 -4.42
CA ALA A 139 -7.87 -28.75 -5.63
C ALA A 139 -7.34 -29.96 -6.40
N GLN A 140 -8.20 -30.91 -6.75
CA GLN A 140 -7.84 -32.11 -7.50
C GLN A 140 -8.38 -32.02 -8.92
N VAL A 141 -7.55 -32.40 -9.91
CA VAL A 141 -7.93 -32.38 -11.33
C VAL A 141 -7.97 -33.79 -11.87
N HIS A 142 -9.10 -34.16 -12.46
CA HIS A 142 -9.31 -35.43 -13.15
C HIS A 142 -9.26 -35.22 -14.67
N VAL A 143 -8.54 -36.11 -15.37
CA VAL A 143 -8.56 -36.19 -16.84
C VAL A 143 -8.95 -37.59 -17.27
N GLY A 144 -9.97 -37.71 -18.12
CA GLY A 144 -10.45 -38.97 -18.68
C GLY A 144 -9.41 -39.71 -19.54
N VAL A 145 -9.33 -41.03 -19.37
CA VAL A 145 -8.49 -41.95 -20.17
C VAL A 145 -9.27 -43.21 -20.53
N ALA A 146 -8.74 -44.03 -21.44
CA ALA A 146 -9.48 -45.19 -21.96
C ALA A 146 -9.64 -46.31 -20.91
N ASP A 147 -8.58 -46.57 -20.15
CA ASP A 147 -8.52 -47.64 -19.16
C ASP A 147 -7.49 -47.33 -18.05
N ARG A 148 -7.40 -48.23 -17.06
CA ARG A 148 -6.51 -48.07 -15.92
C ARG A 148 -5.03 -48.30 -16.25
N ASP A 149 -4.70 -49.08 -17.28
CA ASP A 149 -3.31 -49.30 -17.68
C ASP A 149 -2.73 -48.01 -18.28
N GLU A 150 -3.51 -47.33 -19.13
CA GLU A 150 -3.18 -45.99 -19.60
C GLU A 150 -3.05 -45.00 -18.44
N ALA A 151 -3.94 -45.07 -17.45
CA ALA A 151 -3.87 -44.20 -16.28
C ALA A 151 -2.54 -44.35 -15.51
N VAL A 152 -2.11 -45.60 -15.27
CA VAL A 152 -0.83 -45.91 -14.59
C VAL A 152 0.36 -45.43 -15.42
N ALA A 153 0.33 -45.66 -16.73
CA ALA A 153 1.40 -45.24 -17.63
C ALA A 153 1.52 -43.70 -17.70
N VAL A 154 0.39 -42.99 -17.69
CA VAL A 154 0.35 -41.52 -17.72
C VAL A 154 0.81 -40.92 -16.40
N ALA A 155 0.32 -41.41 -15.26
CA ALA A 155 0.65 -40.89 -13.93
C ALA A 155 2.17 -40.77 -13.72
N GLN A 156 2.94 -41.79 -14.12
CA GLN A 156 4.40 -41.79 -13.98
C GLN A 156 5.11 -40.82 -14.94
N ARG A 157 4.52 -40.50 -16.10
CA ARG A 157 5.11 -39.63 -17.12
C ARG A 157 4.90 -38.14 -16.85
N VAL A 158 3.87 -37.80 -16.09
CA VAL A 158 3.57 -36.40 -15.74
C VAL A 158 4.30 -35.93 -14.48
N THR A 159 4.81 -36.87 -13.66
CA THR A 159 5.57 -36.61 -12.42
C THR A 159 6.63 -35.49 -12.52
N PRO A 160 7.45 -35.39 -13.59
CA PRO A 160 8.47 -34.34 -13.68
C PRO A 160 7.91 -32.90 -13.73
N ALA A 161 6.64 -32.72 -14.11
CA ALA A 161 6.01 -31.40 -14.24
C ALA A 161 5.27 -30.95 -12.97
N LEU A 162 5.05 -31.85 -12.01
CA LEU A 162 4.28 -31.56 -10.79
C LEU A 162 4.82 -30.39 -9.95
N PRO A 163 6.15 -30.16 -9.82
CA PRO A 163 6.66 -29.00 -9.10
C PRO A 163 6.18 -27.66 -9.67
N VAL A 164 5.99 -27.56 -11.00
CA VAL A 164 5.51 -26.34 -11.66
C VAL A 164 4.02 -26.12 -11.36
N LEU A 165 3.22 -27.19 -11.39
CA LEU A 165 1.79 -27.12 -11.06
C LEU A 165 1.58 -26.75 -9.59
N LEU A 166 2.35 -27.33 -8.67
CA LEU A 166 2.32 -26.94 -7.26
C LEU A 166 2.66 -25.46 -7.08
N ALA A 167 3.73 -24.97 -7.71
CA ALA A 167 4.15 -23.58 -7.61
C ALA A 167 3.06 -22.59 -8.09
N LEU A 168 2.38 -22.90 -9.19
CA LEU A 168 1.24 -22.12 -9.70
C LEU A 168 0.08 -22.06 -8.71
N SER A 169 -0.22 -23.16 -8.02
CA SER A 169 -1.33 -23.26 -7.06
C SER A 169 -1.03 -22.66 -5.68
N ALA A 170 0.23 -22.35 -5.36
CA ALA A 170 0.67 -22.07 -3.99
C ALA A 170 -0.12 -20.93 -3.33
N SER A 171 -0.84 -21.27 -2.26
CA SER A 171 -1.82 -20.39 -1.60
C SER A 171 -1.84 -20.52 -0.08
N SER A 172 -0.84 -21.16 0.51
CA SER A 172 -0.83 -21.46 1.95
C SER A 172 0.48 -21.03 2.64
N PRO A 173 0.78 -19.71 2.70
CA PRO A 173 1.99 -19.23 3.36
C PRO A 173 1.90 -19.21 4.89
N TYR A 174 0.69 -19.12 5.45
CA TYR A 174 0.48 -19.02 6.89
C TYR A 174 0.11 -20.38 7.51
N TRP A 175 0.66 -20.64 8.69
CA TRP A 175 0.35 -21.82 9.51
C TRP A 175 0.18 -21.38 10.97
N MET A 176 -0.99 -21.61 11.55
CA MET A 176 -1.29 -21.29 12.95
C MET A 176 -0.99 -19.83 13.32
N GLY A 177 -1.41 -18.88 12.47
CA GLY A 177 -1.23 -17.44 12.69
C GLY A 177 0.13 -16.87 12.27
N GLU A 178 1.11 -17.71 11.93
CA GLU A 178 2.47 -17.26 11.58
C GLU A 178 2.82 -17.52 10.11
N ASP A 179 3.66 -16.64 9.52
CA ASP A 179 4.23 -16.89 8.20
C ASP A 179 5.23 -18.04 8.31
N SER A 180 4.91 -19.17 7.67
CA SER A 180 5.75 -20.37 7.68
C SER A 180 7.06 -20.18 6.89
N GLY A 181 7.13 -19.14 6.06
CA GLY A 181 8.16 -18.91 5.06
C GLY A 181 8.01 -19.79 3.80
N TYR A 182 7.06 -20.72 3.75
CA TYR A 182 6.76 -21.53 2.55
C TYR A 182 5.67 -20.86 1.72
N ALA A 183 5.61 -21.12 0.41
CA ALA A 183 4.50 -20.70 -0.42
C ALA A 183 3.30 -21.67 -0.32
N SER A 184 3.59 -22.97 -0.14
CA SER A 184 2.60 -24.01 0.19
C SER A 184 3.01 -24.79 1.43
N VAL A 185 2.47 -24.42 2.60
CA VAL A 185 2.64 -25.20 3.83
C VAL A 185 1.78 -26.47 3.79
N ARG A 186 0.68 -26.47 3.04
CA ARG A 186 -0.16 -27.66 2.80
C ARG A 186 0.69 -28.85 2.33
N SER A 187 1.60 -28.61 1.38
CA SER A 187 2.50 -29.66 0.88
C SER A 187 3.36 -30.27 1.97
N LEU A 188 3.82 -29.48 2.96
CA LEU A 188 4.62 -30.00 4.07
C LEU A 188 3.79 -30.85 5.02
N VAL A 189 2.55 -30.43 5.30
CA VAL A 189 1.60 -31.19 6.11
C VAL A 189 1.31 -32.53 5.43
N TRP A 190 1.06 -32.50 4.12
CA TRP A 190 0.72 -33.66 3.30
C TRP A 190 1.85 -34.70 3.18
N MET A 191 3.08 -34.25 2.94
CA MET A 191 4.26 -35.14 2.76
C MET A 191 4.61 -36.01 3.99
N ARG A 192 3.99 -35.77 5.15
CA ARG A 192 4.20 -36.58 6.36
C ARG A 192 3.36 -37.87 6.37
N TRP A 193 2.36 -37.97 5.50
CA TRP A 193 1.54 -39.18 5.39
C TRP A 193 2.33 -40.35 4.77
N PRO A 194 2.14 -41.60 5.23
CA PRO A 194 3.00 -42.73 4.84
C PRO A 194 3.06 -43.04 3.34
N THR A 195 2.01 -42.71 2.61
CA THR A 195 1.83 -43.00 1.17
C THR A 195 1.82 -41.74 0.31
N ALA A 196 2.17 -40.57 0.87
CA ALA A 196 2.26 -39.33 0.12
C ALA A 196 3.57 -39.27 -0.68
N GLY A 197 3.49 -38.76 -1.91
CA GLY A 197 4.63 -38.60 -2.81
C GLY A 197 4.56 -39.48 -4.05
N ASP A 198 5.72 -39.85 -4.58
CA ASP A 198 5.87 -40.67 -5.78
C ASP A 198 5.46 -42.14 -5.51
N SER A 199 4.64 -42.72 -6.39
CA SER A 199 4.26 -44.14 -6.35
C SER A 199 5.42 -45.08 -6.67
N GLY A 200 6.51 -44.57 -7.24
CA GLY A 200 7.56 -45.38 -7.84
C GLY A 200 7.15 -45.92 -9.21
N VAL A 201 7.97 -46.83 -9.75
CA VAL A 201 7.73 -47.42 -11.07
C VAL A 201 6.79 -48.61 -10.93
N VAL A 202 5.68 -48.55 -11.67
CA VAL A 202 4.63 -49.57 -11.69
C VAL A 202 4.36 -49.97 -13.13
N ALA A 203 4.30 -51.27 -13.41
CA ALA A 203 4.24 -51.79 -14.78
C ALA A 203 2.89 -51.54 -15.46
N ASP A 204 1.79 -51.85 -14.77
CA ASP A 204 0.42 -51.83 -15.28
C ASP A 204 -0.58 -51.68 -14.11
N ALA A 205 -1.88 -51.70 -14.40
CA ALA A 205 -2.92 -51.59 -13.39
C ALA A 205 -2.92 -52.76 -12.39
N ALA A 206 -2.52 -53.96 -12.81
CA ALA A 206 -2.45 -55.12 -11.91
C ALA A 206 -1.30 -54.98 -10.92
N ASP A 207 -0.14 -54.50 -11.37
CA ASP A 207 1.01 -54.19 -10.51
C ASP A 207 0.69 -53.04 -9.55
N HIS A 208 -0.06 -52.03 -10.01
CA HIS A 208 -0.57 -50.96 -9.14
C HIS A 208 -1.49 -51.51 -8.04
N ASP A 209 -2.43 -52.38 -8.39
CA ASP A 209 -3.36 -52.98 -7.43
C ASP A 209 -2.63 -53.89 -6.44
N ALA A 210 -1.60 -54.61 -6.89
CA ALA A 210 -0.72 -55.39 -6.02
C ALA A 210 0.02 -54.48 -5.02
N LEU A 211 0.62 -53.38 -5.48
CA LEU A 211 1.27 -52.39 -4.61
C LEU A 211 0.30 -51.84 -3.56
N VAL A 212 -0.92 -51.47 -3.96
CA VAL A 212 -1.94 -50.97 -3.02
C VAL A 212 -2.35 -52.06 -2.02
N ALA A 213 -2.53 -53.30 -2.47
CA ALA A 213 -2.86 -54.42 -1.60
C ALA A 213 -1.73 -54.71 -0.60
N GLU A 214 -0.46 -54.61 -1.01
CA GLU A 214 0.70 -54.76 -0.13
C GLU A 214 0.78 -53.63 0.92
N LEU A 215 0.51 -52.39 0.53
CA LEU A 215 0.44 -51.25 1.45
C LEU A 215 -0.66 -51.44 2.51
N VAL A 216 -1.84 -51.94 2.12
CA VAL A 216 -2.92 -52.27 3.07
C VAL A 216 -2.54 -53.46 3.95
N ALA A 217 -1.99 -54.52 3.37
CA ALA A 217 -1.58 -55.71 4.10
C ALA A 217 -0.46 -55.43 5.13
N SER A 218 0.36 -54.41 4.89
CA SER A 218 1.39 -53.95 5.84
C SER A 218 0.82 -53.42 7.16
N GLY A 219 -0.47 -53.06 7.19
CA GLY A 219 -1.11 -52.38 8.32
C GLY A 219 -0.74 -50.90 8.46
N THR A 220 0.08 -50.36 7.55
CA THR A 220 0.46 -48.93 7.54
C THR A 220 -0.70 -48.05 7.08
N ILE A 221 -1.52 -48.55 6.15
CA ILE A 221 -2.78 -47.93 5.73
C ILE A 221 -3.95 -48.89 5.92
N THR A 222 -5.12 -48.36 6.25
CA THR A 222 -6.30 -49.17 6.58
C THR A 222 -7.14 -49.58 5.39
N ASP A 223 -7.15 -48.76 4.33
CA ASP A 223 -7.93 -49.00 3.12
C ASP A 223 -7.28 -48.33 1.90
N PRO A 224 -7.62 -48.78 0.66
CA PRO A 224 -7.05 -48.22 -0.57
C PRO A 224 -7.23 -46.70 -0.76
N LYS A 225 -8.20 -46.06 -0.10
CA LYS A 225 -8.42 -44.61 -0.22
C LYS A 225 -7.36 -43.80 0.53
N MET A 226 -6.54 -44.45 1.36
CA MET A 226 -5.38 -43.85 2.02
C MET A 226 -4.10 -43.87 1.16
N VAL A 227 -4.21 -44.16 -0.15
CA VAL A 227 -3.12 -44.02 -1.10
C VAL A 227 -3.02 -42.56 -1.55
N TYR A 228 -2.01 -41.83 -1.08
CA TYR A 228 -1.90 -40.38 -1.25
C TYR A 228 -0.84 -39.94 -2.27
N PHE A 229 -0.63 -40.75 -3.30
CA PHE A 229 0.31 -40.44 -4.36
C PHE A 229 0.01 -39.08 -5.01
N ASP A 230 1.07 -38.38 -5.39
CA ASP A 230 1.03 -37.01 -5.94
C ASP A 230 0.13 -36.93 -7.20
N VAL A 231 0.18 -37.99 -8.01
CA VAL A 231 -0.70 -38.26 -9.15
C VAL A 231 -1.01 -39.76 -9.18
N ARG A 232 -2.25 -40.14 -9.47
CA ARG A 232 -2.67 -41.55 -9.44
C ARG A 232 -3.78 -41.88 -10.45
N PRO A 233 -3.94 -43.16 -10.82
CA PRO A 233 -5.22 -43.65 -11.35
C PRO A 233 -6.33 -43.47 -10.31
N SER A 234 -7.49 -42.96 -10.73
CA SER A 234 -8.64 -42.92 -9.84
C SER A 234 -9.10 -44.34 -9.48
N ALA A 235 -9.55 -44.52 -8.23
CA ALA A 235 -10.05 -45.80 -7.73
C ALA A 235 -11.46 -46.14 -8.25
N HIS A 236 -12.18 -45.15 -8.79
CA HIS A 236 -13.61 -45.27 -9.10
C HIS A 236 -14.00 -44.71 -10.47
N LEU A 237 -13.09 -43.99 -11.14
CA LEU A 237 -13.29 -43.42 -12.47
C LEU A 237 -12.15 -43.80 -13.42
N PRO A 238 -12.39 -43.91 -14.73
CA PRO A 238 -11.34 -44.10 -15.73
C PRO A 238 -10.60 -42.77 -15.98
N THR A 239 -9.96 -42.23 -14.93
CA THR A 239 -9.28 -40.92 -14.96
C THR A 239 -7.90 -40.99 -14.33
N VAL A 240 -7.01 -40.11 -14.76
CA VAL A 240 -5.79 -39.76 -14.02
C VAL A 240 -6.08 -38.55 -13.15
N GLU A 241 -5.64 -38.59 -11.90
CA GLU A 241 -5.99 -37.64 -10.86
C GLU A 241 -4.75 -36.92 -10.32
N LEU A 242 -4.70 -35.59 -10.47
CA LEU A 242 -3.69 -34.69 -9.91
C LEU A 242 -4.08 -34.28 -8.50
N ARG A 243 -3.19 -34.45 -7.50
CA ARG A 243 -3.51 -34.17 -6.09
C ARG A 243 -2.52 -33.23 -5.37
N VAL A 244 -1.45 -32.82 -6.04
CA VAL A 244 -0.39 -31.99 -5.43
C VAL A 244 -0.82 -30.55 -5.15
N THR A 245 -1.79 -30.03 -5.88
CA THR A 245 -2.15 -28.60 -5.91
C THR A 245 -2.88 -28.15 -4.64
N ASP A 246 -2.53 -26.96 -4.14
CA ASP A 246 -3.32 -26.29 -3.12
C ASP A 246 -4.68 -25.87 -3.71
N SER A 247 -5.71 -25.79 -2.87
CA SER A 247 -6.93 -25.05 -3.21
C SER A 247 -6.54 -23.60 -3.52
N SER A 248 -7.13 -22.99 -4.55
CA SER A 248 -6.69 -21.70 -5.08
C SER A 248 -7.78 -20.63 -5.02
N PRO A 249 -7.52 -19.43 -4.45
CA PRO A 249 -8.59 -18.43 -4.31
C PRO A 249 -9.13 -17.99 -5.67
N ASP A 250 -8.27 -17.98 -6.68
CA ASP A 250 -8.63 -17.65 -8.04
C ASP A 250 -9.02 -18.89 -8.85
N ALA A 251 -10.28 -18.94 -9.29
CA ALA A 251 -10.81 -20.02 -10.12
C ALA A 251 -10.04 -20.18 -11.45
N ASP A 252 -9.53 -19.08 -12.02
CA ASP A 252 -8.79 -19.13 -13.28
C ASP A 252 -7.42 -19.82 -13.12
N THR A 253 -6.86 -19.81 -11.91
CA THR A 253 -5.66 -20.58 -11.59
C THR A 253 -5.96 -22.09 -11.63
N VAL A 254 -7.14 -22.50 -11.17
CA VAL A 254 -7.59 -23.91 -11.23
C VAL A 254 -7.81 -24.35 -12.68
N VAL A 255 -8.40 -23.48 -13.51
CA VAL A 255 -8.57 -23.71 -14.96
C VAL A 255 -7.22 -23.83 -15.67
N LEU A 256 -6.25 -22.96 -15.34
CA LEU A 256 -4.88 -23.06 -15.87
C LEU A 256 -4.24 -24.40 -15.52
N LEU A 257 -4.33 -24.82 -14.25
CA LEU A 257 -3.81 -26.10 -13.79
C LEU A 257 -4.46 -27.27 -14.54
N ALA A 258 -5.77 -27.22 -14.75
CA ALA A 258 -6.52 -28.22 -15.49
C ALA A 258 -6.09 -28.32 -16.96
N GLY A 259 -5.93 -27.19 -17.65
CA GLY A 259 -5.47 -27.14 -19.03
C GLY A 259 -4.04 -27.66 -19.21
N LEU A 260 -3.12 -27.25 -18.33
CA LEU A 260 -1.74 -27.75 -18.33
C LEU A 260 -1.69 -29.26 -18.06
N PHE A 261 -2.47 -29.74 -17.08
CA PHE A 261 -2.53 -31.16 -16.75
C PHE A 261 -3.14 -31.98 -17.90
N ARG A 262 -4.19 -31.49 -18.55
CA ARG A 262 -4.77 -32.13 -19.74
C ARG A 262 -3.77 -32.26 -20.89
N GLY A 263 -3.04 -31.18 -21.19
CA GLY A 263 -1.98 -31.20 -22.19
C GLY A 263 -0.86 -32.20 -21.86
N LEU A 264 -0.47 -32.29 -20.58
CA LEU A 264 0.49 -33.28 -20.08
C LEU A 264 -0.02 -34.72 -20.26
N VAL A 265 -1.28 -34.99 -19.93
CA VAL A 265 -1.92 -36.30 -20.11
C VAL A 265 -1.95 -36.70 -21.58
N LEU A 266 -2.36 -35.81 -22.48
CA LEU A 266 -2.35 -36.08 -23.93
C LEU A 266 -0.93 -36.40 -24.44
N ARG A 267 0.09 -35.64 -24.01
CA ARG A 267 1.49 -35.91 -24.35
C ARG A 267 1.93 -37.29 -23.84
N ALA A 268 1.63 -37.61 -22.58
CA ALA A 268 2.00 -38.87 -21.96
C ALA A 268 1.33 -40.09 -22.62
N LEU A 269 0.05 -39.99 -22.97
CA LEU A 269 -0.69 -41.02 -23.71
C LEU A 269 -0.04 -41.32 -25.05
N ARG A 270 0.34 -40.27 -25.79
CA ARG A 270 1.01 -40.41 -27.09
C ARG A 270 2.35 -41.11 -26.96
N ASP A 271 3.16 -40.70 -25.99
CA ASP A 271 4.45 -41.33 -25.74
C ASP A 271 4.30 -42.81 -25.36
N HIS A 272 3.32 -43.15 -24.52
CA HIS A 272 3.02 -44.52 -24.14
C HIS A 272 2.55 -45.37 -25.34
N ARG A 273 1.55 -44.90 -26.10
CA ARG A 273 1.01 -45.60 -27.28
C ARG A 273 2.05 -45.74 -28.40
N ALA A 274 2.99 -44.82 -28.50
CA ALA A 274 4.13 -44.90 -29.42
C ALA A 274 5.25 -45.83 -28.91
N GLY A 275 5.10 -46.47 -27.75
CA GLY A 275 6.09 -47.38 -27.16
C GLY A 275 7.36 -46.68 -26.70
N ARG A 276 7.34 -45.36 -26.44
CA ARG A 276 8.52 -44.65 -25.94
C ARG A 276 8.84 -45.10 -24.50
N PRO A 277 10.10 -45.32 -24.14
CA PRO A 277 10.45 -45.76 -22.79
C PRO A 277 10.04 -44.72 -21.73
N LEU A 278 9.72 -45.19 -20.52
CA LEU A 278 9.56 -44.32 -19.35
C LEU A 278 10.95 -43.88 -18.88
N VAL A 279 11.12 -42.59 -18.62
CA VAL A 279 12.33 -42.04 -18.00
C VAL A 279 11.97 -41.66 -16.55
N PRO A 280 12.22 -42.54 -15.57
CA PRO A 280 11.82 -42.27 -14.19
C PRO A 280 12.68 -41.18 -13.57
N VAL A 281 12.05 -40.28 -12.82
CA VAL A 281 12.77 -39.35 -11.95
C VAL A 281 13.23 -40.12 -10.72
N ARG A 282 14.47 -39.87 -10.26
CA ARG A 282 14.95 -40.48 -9.01
C ARG A 282 14.10 -39.95 -7.85
N PRO A 283 13.49 -40.80 -7.01
CA PRO A 283 12.58 -40.34 -5.95
C PRO A 283 13.15 -39.25 -5.01
N PRO A 284 14.45 -39.29 -4.61
CA PRO A 284 15.02 -38.19 -3.82
C PRO A 284 15.03 -36.83 -4.53
N LEU A 285 15.20 -36.82 -5.86
CA LEU A 285 15.16 -35.59 -6.66
C LEU A 285 13.73 -35.08 -6.84
N HIS A 286 12.76 -35.98 -7.05
CA HIS A 286 11.34 -35.60 -7.09
C HIS A 286 10.91 -34.95 -5.78
N ARG A 287 11.22 -35.61 -4.64
CA ARG A 287 10.95 -35.06 -3.30
C ARG A 287 11.61 -33.70 -3.09
N ALA A 288 12.86 -33.52 -3.51
CA ALA A 288 13.56 -32.24 -3.41
C ALA A 288 12.91 -31.15 -4.28
N ALA A 289 12.45 -31.50 -5.48
CA ALA A 289 11.76 -30.57 -6.38
C ALA A 289 10.40 -30.13 -5.83
N MET A 290 9.61 -31.07 -5.31
CA MET A 290 8.33 -30.79 -4.64
C MET A 290 8.54 -29.91 -3.41
N TRP A 291 9.52 -30.21 -2.56
CA TRP A 291 9.86 -29.36 -1.41
C TRP A 291 10.28 -27.95 -1.84
N ARG A 292 11.08 -27.82 -2.91
CA ARG A 292 11.51 -26.51 -3.42
C ARG A 292 10.33 -25.74 -4.01
N ALA A 293 9.42 -26.38 -4.74
CA ALA A 293 8.19 -25.74 -5.22
C ALA A 293 7.32 -25.25 -4.05
N ALA A 294 7.13 -26.08 -3.01
CA ALA A 294 6.42 -25.70 -1.80
C ALA A 294 7.06 -24.50 -1.09
N ARG A 295 8.40 -24.42 -1.07
CA ARG A 295 9.14 -23.31 -0.46
C ARG A 295 9.05 -22.02 -1.29
N SER A 296 9.33 -22.11 -2.58
CA SER A 296 9.58 -20.97 -3.45
C SER A 296 8.30 -20.38 -4.06
N GLY A 297 7.29 -21.19 -4.34
CA GLY A 297 6.13 -20.76 -5.14
C GLY A 297 6.56 -20.22 -6.51
N LEU A 298 5.88 -19.18 -6.98
CA LEU A 298 6.23 -18.47 -8.22
C LEU A 298 7.33 -17.42 -8.04
N GLU A 299 7.66 -17.08 -6.79
CA GLU A 299 8.54 -15.98 -6.44
C GLU A 299 10.02 -16.38 -6.32
N GLY A 300 10.34 -17.66 -6.47
CA GLY A 300 11.71 -18.16 -6.39
C GLY A 300 12.06 -19.16 -7.49
N ASP A 301 13.05 -20.01 -7.20
CA ASP A 301 13.52 -21.02 -8.15
C ASP A 301 12.81 -22.36 -7.96
N LEU A 302 12.58 -23.05 -9.08
CA LEU A 302 12.12 -24.44 -9.19
C LEU A 302 13.23 -25.34 -9.76
N LEU A 303 13.08 -26.67 -9.66
CA LEU A 303 13.99 -27.61 -10.32
C LEU A 303 13.41 -28.06 -11.66
N ASP A 304 14.15 -27.90 -12.75
CA ASP A 304 13.75 -28.30 -14.12
C ASP A 304 14.01 -29.81 -14.36
N LEU A 305 13.27 -30.66 -13.62
CA LEU A 305 13.44 -32.13 -13.66
C LEU A 305 13.52 -32.73 -15.08
N PRO A 306 12.72 -32.29 -16.08
CA PRO A 306 12.80 -32.84 -17.44
C PRO A 306 14.15 -32.64 -18.13
N ARG A 307 14.89 -31.57 -17.83
CA ARG A 307 16.14 -31.22 -18.51
C ARG A 307 17.37 -31.43 -17.64
N SER A 308 17.34 -30.89 -16.43
CA SER A 308 18.44 -30.92 -15.48
C SER A 308 17.93 -30.50 -14.10
N PRO A 309 18.32 -31.16 -13.00
CA PRO A 309 17.90 -30.80 -11.64
C PRO A 309 18.61 -29.53 -11.11
N VAL A 310 18.76 -28.52 -11.95
CA VAL A 310 19.35 -27.21 -11.65
C VAL A 310 18.21 -26.22 -11.34
N PRO A 311 18.41 -25.31 -10.37
CA PRO A 311 17.45 -24.26 -10.08
C PRO A 311 17.25 -23.33 -11.28
N VAL A 312 16.00 -23.07 -11.64
CA VAL A 312 15.60 -22.07 -12.64
C VAL A 312 14.48 -21.20 -12.06
N PRO A 313 14.39 -19.92 -12.43
CA PRO A 313 13.27 -19.08 -12.01
C PRO A 313 11.93 -19.71 -12.37
N ALA A 314 10.95 -19.66 -11.45
CA ALA A 314 9.65 -20.29 -11.66
C ALA A 314 8.95 -19.81 -12.94
N ALA A 315 9.06 -18.51 -13.28
CA ALA A 315 8.54 -17.96 -14.53
C ALA A 315 9.10 -18.68 -15.77
N VAL A 316 10.41 -18.93 -15.80
CA VAL A 316 11.07 -19.65 -16.90
C VAL A 316 10.58 -21.10 -16.96
N ALA A 317 10.38 -21.75 -15.81
CA ALA A 317 9.85 -23.12 -15.76
C ALA A 317 8.40 -23.20 -16.29
N VAL A 318 7.54 -22.23 -15.93
CA VAL A 318 6.16 -22.12 -16.42
C VAL A 318 6.13 -21.85 -17.92
N GLU A 319 6.86 -20.84 -18.40
CA GLU A 319 6.93 -20.49 -19.83
C GLU A 319 7.41 -21.67 -20.67
N ARG A 320 8.44 -22.39 -20.19
CA ARG A 320 8.93 -23.61 -20.84
C ARG A 320 7.88 -24.70 -20.91
N LEU A 321 7.19 -24.97 -19.81
CA LEU A 321 6.14 -25.99 -19.76
C LEU A 321 5.00 -25.64 -20.74
N VAL A 322 4.51 -24.40 -20.70
CA VAL A 322 3.46 -23.91 -21.61
C VAL A 322 3.92 -24.03 -23.07
N GLY A 323 5.11 -23.54 -23.39
CA GLY A 323 5.65 -23.60 -24.75
C GLY A 323 5.85 -25.02 -25.28
N GLU A 324 6.27 -25.95 -24.43
CA GLU A 324 6.42 -27.37 -24.80
C GLU A 324 5.09 -28.08 -25.02
N LEU A 325 4.05 -27.69 -24.29
CA LEU A 325 2.71 -28.26 -24.41
C LEU A 325 1.89 -27.62 -25.53
N ARG A 326 2.40 -26.59 -26.19
CA ARG A 326 1.68 -25.88 -27.26
C ARG A 326 1.03 -26.82 -28.29
N PRO A 327 1.73 -27.83 -28.87
CA PRO A 327 1.09 -28.70 -29.87
C PRO A 327 -0.12 -29.46 -29.32
N GLN A 328 -0.06 -29.91 -28.07
CA GLN A 328 -1.17 -30.61 -27.40
C GLN A 328 -2.31 -29.64 -27.07
N LEU A 329 -1.98 -28.44 -26.59
CA LEU A 329 -2.96 -27.43 -26.24
C LEU A 329 -3.68 -26.87 -27.47
N GLU A 330 -3.00 -26.69 -28.61
CA GLU A 330 -3.63 -26.25 -29.86
C GLU A 330 -4.62 -27.29 -30.39
N GLU A 331 -4.28 -28.58 -30.29
CA GLU A 331 -5.19 -29.67 -30.67
C GLU A 331 -6.42 -29.78 -29.78
N LEU A 332 -6.26 -29.53 -28.49
CA LEU A 332 -7.35 -29.51 -27.52
C LEU A 332 -8.21 -28.24 -27.61
N GLY A 333 -7.76 -27.21 -28.35
CA GLY A 333 -8.39 -25.90 -28.38
C GLY A 333 -8.10 -25.03 -27.14
N ASP A 334 -7.17 -25.46 -26.28
CA ASP A 334 -6.87 -24.83 -24.99
C ASP A 334 -5.76 -23.77 -25.04
N TRP A 335 -5.01 -23.70 -26.16
CA TRP A 335 -3.77 -22.91 -26.23
C TRP A 335 -3.95 -21.45 -25.83
N GLU A 336 -4.90 -20.74 -26.45
CA GLU A 336 -5.10 -19.31 -26.21
C GLU A 336 -5.47 -19.04 -24.74
N GLN A 337 -6.35 -19.87 -24.17
CA GLN A 337 -6.78 -19.72 -22.78
C GLN A 337 -5.65 -20.04 -21.81
N VAL A 338 -4.96 -21.18 -21.97
CA VAL A 338 -3.83 -21.57 -21.11
C VAL A 338 -2.68 -20.58 -21.20
N PHE A 339 -2.36 -20.11 -22.40
CA PHE A 339 -1.32 -19.09 -22.60
C PHE A 339 -1.69 -17.79 -21.87
N ALA A 340 -2.89 -17.25 -22.11
CA ALA A 340 -3.36 -16.03 -21.46
C ALA A 340 -3.37 -16.16 -19.93
N LEU A 341 -3.92 -17.26 -19.40
CA LEU A 341 -3.96 -17.52 -17.96
C LEU A 341 -2.57 -17.67 -17.35
N SER A 342 -1.61 -18.27 -18.07
CA SER A 342 -0.23 -18.40 -17.60
C SER A 342 0.46 -17.04 -17.47
N VAL A 343 0.26 -16.13 -18.43
CA VAL A 343 0.80 -14.76 -18.38
C VAL A 343 0.15 -13.98 -17.23
N GLN A 344 -1.16 -14.15 -17.01
CA GLN A 344 -1.86 -13.54 -15.89
C GLN A 344 -1.36 -14.05 -14.54
N ALA A 345 -1.15 -15.37 -14.40
CA ALA A 345 -0.63 -15.97 -13.18
C ALA A 345 0.78 -15.46 -12.85
N LEU A 346 1.67 -15.38 -13.85
CA LEU A 346 3.05 -14.89 -13.67
C LEU A 346 3.11 -13.40 -13.35
N SER A 347 2.31 -12.57 -14.01
CA SER A 347 2.27 -11.12 -13.77
C SER A 347 1.71 -10.77 -12.39
N ARG A 348 0.72 -11.53 -11.90
CA ARG A 348 0.10 -11.30 -10.59
C ARG A 348 0.94 -11.86 -9.42
N GLY A 349 1.71 -12.93 -9.67
CA GLY A 349 2.36 -13.74 -8.66
C GLY A 349 1.38 -14.69 -7.94
N SER A 350 1.95 -15.56 -7.10
CA SER A 350 1.20 -16.60 -6.37
C SER A 350 0.21 -16.00 -5.37
N SER A 351 -0.80 -16.78 -4.98
CA SER A 351 -1.70 -16.38 -3.89
C SER A 351 -0.91 -16.18 -2.59
N ALA A 352 0.08 -17.02 -2.34
CA ALA A 352 0.96 -16.89 -1.18
C ALA A 352 1.66 -15.52 -1.11
N ALA A 353 2.18 -15.01 -2.23
CA ALA A 353 2.77 -13.68 -2.26
C ALA A 353 1.75 -12.56 -2.07
N ARG A 354 0.53 -12.68 -2.62
CA ARG A 354 -0.56 -11.71 -2.39
C ARG A 354 -0.97 -11.65 -0.92
N GLN A 355 -1.07 -12.80 -0.26
CA GLN A 355 -1.38 -12.90 1.17
C GLN A 355 -0.32 -12.22 2.02
N ARG A 356 0.97 -12.43 1.74
CA ARG A 356 2.06 -11.72 2.42
C ARG A 356 2.01 -10.21 2.20
N ARG A 357 1.67 -9.76 0.98
CA ARG A 357 1.46 -8.33 0.68
C ARG A 357 0.30 -7.77 1.48
N ALA A 358 -0.82 -8.50 1.63
CA ALA A 358 -1.94 -8.07 2.47
C ALA A 358 -1.52 -7.92 3.94
N MET A 359 -0.80 -8.89 4.50
CA MET A 359 -0.28 -8.80 5.88
C MET A 359 0.68 -7.61 6.05
N ALA A 360 1.55 -7.33 5.08
CA ALA A 360 2.52 -6.24 5.16
C ALA A 360 1.90 -4.84 5.16
N ARG A 361 0.68 -4.67 4.64
CA ARG A 361 0.00 -3.35 4.54
C ARG A 361 -0.35 -2.76 5.90
N ARG A 362 -0.94 -3.56 6.79
CA ARG A 362 -1.42 -3.09 8.12
C ARG A 362 -0.94 -3.94 9.29
N GLY A 363 -0.20 -5.03 9.03
CA GLY A 363 0.29 -5.95 10.06
C GLY A 363 -0.82 -6.81 10.70
N ARG A 364 -1.97 -6.99 10.04
CA ARG A 364 -3.12 -7.74 10.58
C ARG A 364 -3.36 -9.03 9.80
N ILE A 365 -3.39 -10.14 10.53
CA ILE A 365 -3.64 -11.46 9.93
C ILE A 365 -5.06 -11.60 9.37
N SER A 366 -6.02 -10.82 9.91
CA SER A 366 -7.39 -10.73 9.40
C SER A 366 -7.44 -10.24 7.95
N ASP A 367 -6.53 -9.34 7.55
CA ASP A 367 -6.49 -8.78 6.19
C ASP A 367 -6.13 -9.87 5.16
N VAL A 368 -5.39 -10.90 5.61
CA VAL A 368 -5.09 -12.08 4.79
C VAL A 368 -6.36 -12.90 4.56
N VAL A 369 -7.15 -13.13 5.62
CA VAL A 369 -8.42 -13.86 5.53
C VAL A 369 -9.41 -13.11 4.65
N ASP A 370 -9.55 -11.80 4.85
CA ASP A 370 -10.45 -10.95 4.06
C ASP A 370 -10.06 -10.95 2.57
N LEU A 371 -8.75 -10.91 2.26
CA LEU A 371 -8.26 -11.06 0.88
C LEU A 371 -8.67 -12.39 0.27
N VAL A 372 -8.42 -13.52 0.94
CA VAL A 372 -8.69 -14.84 0.35
C VAL A 372 -10.18 -15.14 0.27
N VAL A 373 -11.01 -14.62 1.18
CA VAL A 373 -12.48 -14.63 1.05
C VAL A 373 -12.90 -13.85 -0.19
N ALA A 374 -12.38 -12.64 -0.39
CA ALA A 374 -12.71 -11.81 -1.55
C ALA A 374 -12.26 -12.43 -2.88
N ASP A 375 -11.04 -12.97 -2.95
CA ASP A 375 -10.53 -13.66 -4.14
C ASP A 375 -11.39 -14.90 -4.45
N THR A 376 -11.75 -15.70 -3.42
CA THR A 376 -12.59 -16.91 -3.56
C THR A 376 -13.97 -16.59 -4.13
N ARG A 377 -14.55 -15.43 -3.78
CA ARG A 377 -15.81 -14.91 -4.35
C ARG A 377 -15.71 -14.52 -5.83
N GLY A 378 -14.51 -14.32 -6.37
CA GLY A 378 -14.28 -13.82 -7.73
C GLY A 378 -13.79 -12.36 -7.79
N GLY A 379 -13.33 -11.78 -6.67
CA GLY A 379 -12.80 -10.40 -6.59
C GLY A 379 -11.52 -10.13 -7.39
N ALA A 380 -11.05 -11.10 -8.20
CA ALA A 380 -9.86 -10.99 -9.04
C ALA A 380 -10.13 -11.04 -10.55
N THR A 381 -11.37 -11.21 -11.03
CA THR A 381 -11.65 -11.19 -12.48
C THR A 381 -12.80 -10.26 -12.83
N GLY A 382 -12.33 -9.07 -13.20
CA GLY A 382 -13.12 -7.89 -13.47
C GLY A 382 -13.01 -7.48 -14.95
N ILE A 383 -13.72 -8.08 -15.90
CA ILE A 383 -13.72 -7.62 -17.29
C ILE A 383 -14.77 -6.36 -17.37
N GLY A 384 -14.58 -5.25 -18.11
CA GLY A 384 -15.53 -4.11 -18.46
C GLY A 384 -16.74 -4.25 -19.48
N PRO A 385 -16.98 -3.36 -20.47
CA PRO A 385 -18.21 -3.39 -21.32
C PRO A 385 -18.19 -4.25 -22.62
N ASP A 386 -17.06 -4.87 -22.99
CA ASP A 386 -16.87 -5.57 -24.29
C ASP A 386 -16.59 -7.09 -24.15
N GLY A 387 -17.34 -7.85 -23.33
CA GLY A 387 -16.98 -9.26 -23.01
C GLY A 387 -16.23 -9.35 -21.69
N GLN A 388 -16.87 -8.70 -20.76
CA GLN A 388 -16.30 -7.90 -19.74
C GLN A 388 -16.93 -8.14 -18.26
N THR A 389 -16.44 -8.94 -17.27
CA THR A 389 -16.97 -9.08 -15.86
C THR A 389 -16.81 -7.87 -14.88
N VAL A 390 -17.70 -6.91 -14.66
CA VAL A 390 -17.37 -5.74 -13.78
C VAL A 390 -17.50 -6.07 -12.26
N PRO A 391 -16.53 -5.73 -11.37
CA PRO A 391 -16.72 -5.81 -9.92
C PRO A 391 -17.73 -4.74 -9.42
N ALA A 392 -18.44 -5.03 -8.33
CA ALA A 392 -19.15 -4.00 -7.57
C ALA A 392 -18.21 -2.81 -7.34
N GLY A 393 -18.65 -1.64 -7.80
CA GLY A 393 -17.82 -0.43 -7.86
C GLY A 393 -17.30 -0.02 -6.49
N LEU A 394 -16.37 0.94 -6.48
CA LEU A 394 -16.03 1.70 -5.29
C LEU A 394 -17.33 2.32 -4.76
N THR A 395 -17.96 1.66 -3.79
CA THR A 395 -19.25 2.12 -3.29
C THR A 395 -19.05 3.51 -2.71
N PRO A 396 -19.83 4.52 -3.15
CA PRO A 396 -19.86 5.80 -2.47
C PRO A 396 -20.16 5.54 -0.99
N TYR A 397 -19.33 6.07 -0.11
CA TYR A 397 -19.64 6.12 1.32
C TYR A 397 -20.31 7.46 1.61
N ALA A 398 -21.08 7.53 2.68
CA ALA A 398 -21.54 8.81 3.21
C ALA A 398 -20.67 9.17 4.41
N ALA A 399 -20.01 10.33 4.37
CA ALA A 399 -19.39 10.91 5.54
C ALA A 399 -19.66 12.42 5.57
N ASP A 400 -20.32 12.87 6.63
CA ASP A 400 -20.59 14.29 6.85
C ASP A 400 -19.27 15.09 6.83
N GLY A 401 -19.22 16.14 6.02
CA GLY A 401 -18.01 16.96 5.84
C GLY A 401 -16.94 16.38 4.91
N ASP A 402 -17.23 15.29 4.18
CA ASP A 402 -16.36 14.84 3.08
C ASP A 402 -16.47 15.76 1.85
N GLU A 403 -15.34 16.06 1.23
CA GLU A 403 -15.28 16.99 0.09
C GLU A 403 -15.81 16.40 -1.23
N ALA A 404 -15.89 15.07 -1.35
CA ALA A 404 -16.37 14.40 -2.55
C ALA A 404 -17.70 13.66 -2.34
N PHE A 405 -17.97 13.14 -1.13
CA PHE A 405 -19.16 12.36 -0.78
C PHE A 405 -19.85 12.81 0.53
N PRO A 406 -20.21 14.09 0.67
CA PRO A 406 -20.74 14.63 1.93
C PRO A 406 -22.09 14.03 2.36
N SER A 407 -22.86 13.46 1.43
CA SER A 407 -24.21 12.92 1.67
C SER A 407 -24.41 11.50 1.12
N GLY A 408 -23.32 10.83 0.74
CA GLY A 408 -23.36 9.55 0.03
C GLY A 408 -23.38 9.70 -1.50
N ASP A 409 -23.93 10.80 -2.02
CA ASP A 409 -23.82 11.14 -3.44
C ASP A 409 -22.51 11.88 -3.74
N VAL A 410 -21.94 11.60 -4.92
CA VAL A 410 -20.74 12.29 -5.39
C VAL A 410 -21.05 13.74 -5.76
N VAL A 411 -20.20 14.67 -5.33
CA VAL A 411 -20.30 16.08 -5.74
C VAL A 411 -20.01 16.20 -7.25
N PRO A 412 -20.71 17.05 -8.02
CA PRO A 412 -20.58 17.12 -9.49
C PRO A 412 -19.14 17.30 -10.00
N ALA A 413 -18.29 18.01 -9.26
CA ALA A 413 -16.88 18.19 -9.61
C ALA A 413 -16.08 16.88 -9.65
N TYR A 414 -16.52 15.86 -8.90
CA TYR A 414 -15.86 14.55 -8.79
C TYR A 414 -16.51 13.46 -9.65
N GLU A 415 -17.71 13.66 -10.21
CA GLU A 415 -18.39 12.67 -11.07
C GLU A 415 -17.47 12.09 -12.17
N PRO A 416 -16.69 12.89 -12.92
CA PRO A 416 -15.84 12.36 -13.98
C PRO A 416 -14.66 11.53 -13.42
N ILE A 417 -14.13 11.92 -12.26
CA ILE A 417 -13.05 11.20 -11.57
C ILE A 417 -13.61 9.85 -11.08
N VAL A 418 -14.73 9.87 -10.35
CA VAL A 418 -15.36 8.67 -9.79
C VAL A 418 -15.78 7.70 -10.89
N THR A 419 -16.22 8.20 -12.05
CA THR A 419 -16.51 7.37 -13.23
C THR A 419 -15.28 6.57 -13.67
N VAL A 420 -14.11 7.20 -13.76
CA VAL A 420 -12.85 6.54 -14.11
C VAL A 420 -12.42 5.56 -13.03
N LEU A 421 -12.46 5.96 -11.75
CA LEU A 421 -12.09 5.09 -10.64
C LEU A 421 -13.01 3.87 -10.55
N GLY A 422 -14.31 4.05 -10.77
CA GLY A 422 -15.31 2.99 -10.83
C GLY A 422 -15.06 2.03 -11.99
N ALA A 423 -14.71 2.54 -13.18
CA ALA A 423 -14.36 1.71 -14.34
C ALA A 423 -13.08 0.89 -14.12
N LEU A 424 -12.10 1.43 -13.40
CA LEU A 424 -10.89 0.68 -13.01
C LEU A 424 -11.19 -0.41 -11.96
N GLY A 425 -12.11 -0.13 -11.04
CA GLY A 425 -12.43 -0.98 -9.90
C GLY A 425 -11.25 -1.18 -8.93
N PRO A 426 -11.45 -1.88 -7.81
CA PRO A 426 -10.41 -2.10 -6.81
C PRO A 426 -9.15 -2.78 -7.37
N ALA A 427 -9.32 -3.75 -8.27
CA ALA A 427 -8.21 -4.46 -8.89
C ALA A 427 -7.39 -3.55 -9.83
N GLY A 428 -8.06 -2.70 -10.62
CA GLY A 428 -7.39 -1.72 -11.47
C GLY A 428 -6.64 -0.68 -10.66
N LEU A 429 -7.25 -0.16 -9.59
CA LEU A 429 -6.59 0.80 -8.70
C LEU A 429 -5.38 0.22 -7.98
N ARG A 430 -5.43 -1.03 -7.49
CA ARG A 430 -4.24 -1.70 -6.93
C ARG A 430 -3.10 -1.78 -7.94
N ARG A 431 -3.38 -2.08 -9.22
CA ARG A 431 -2.35 -2.04 -10.27
C ARG A 431 -1.78 -0.63 -10.48
N ARG A 432 -2.60 0.42 -10.31
CA ARG A 432 -2.13 1.81 -10.37
C ARG A 432 -1.28 2.18 -9.15
N GLU A 433 -1.60 1.65 -7.97
CA GLU A 433 -0.75 1.80 -6.77
C GLU A 433 0.62 1.15 -6.98
N ASP A 434 0.67 -0.06 -7.55
CA ASP A 434 1.92 -0.75 -7.87
C ASP A 434 2.74 0.05 -8.91
N ALA A 435 2.10 0.52 -9.99
CA ALA A 435 2.75 1.36 -11.00
C ALA A 435 3.27 2.68 -10.42
N LYS A 436 2.54 3.28 -9.47
CA LYS A 436 2.97 4.47 -8.72
C LYS A 436 4.20 4.19 -7.88
N ASP A 437 4.23 3.07 -7.16
CA ASP A 437 5.40 2.67 -6.37
C ASP A 437 6.64 2.51 -7.26
N ASP A 438 6.49 1.89 -8.43
CA ASP A 438 7.59 1.72 -9.38
C ASP A 438 8.06 3.06 -9.97
N GLU A 439 7.13 3.95 -10.33
CA GLU A 439 7.46 5.28 -10.83
C GLU A 439 8.17 6.14 -9.76
N GLN A 440 7.74 6.05 -8.50
CA GLN A 440 8.39 6.73 -7.38
C GLN A 440 9.82 6.21 -7.17
N ARG A 441 10.04 4.89 -7.25
CA ARG A 441 11.40 4.30 -7.19
C ARG A 441 12.26 4.80 -8.35
N ALA A 442 11.74 4.77 -9.58
CA ALA A 442 12.46 5.19 -10.78
C ALA A 442 12.87 6.66 -10.73
N ARG A 443 11.99 7.54 -10.23
CA ARG A 443 12.27 8.99 -10.07
C ARG A 443 13.06 9.33 -8.80
N GLY A 444 13.31 8.36 -7.94
CA GLY A 444 13.94 8.55 -6.63
C GLY A 444 13.14 9.50 -5.72
N ILE A 445 11.81 9.42 -5.78
CA ILE A 445 10.89 10.18 -4.92
C ILE A 445 10.83 9.46 -3.58
N THR A 446 11.60 9.95 -2.64
CA THR A 446 11.77 9.31 -1.33
C THR A 446 11.63 10.29 -0.19
N PHE A 447 11.43 9.74 1.01
CA PHE A 447 11.45 10.48 2.27
C PHE A 447 12.19 9.67 3.34
N SER A 448 12.84 10.37 4.27
CA SER A 448 13.54 9.77 5.42
C SER A 448 12.82 10.14 6.71
N VAL A 449 12.50 9.15 7.54
CA VAL A 449 11.93 9.38 8.88
C VAL A 449 13.08 9.57 9.87
N ALA A 450 13.03 10.64 10.68
CA ALA A 450 14.06 10.93 11.67
C ALA A 450 14.24 9.74 12.64
N GLY A 451 15.46 9.20 12.72
CA GLY A 451 15.79 8.03 13.54
C GLY A 451 15.80 6.69 12.80
N GLU A 452 15.41 6.64 11.52
CA GLU A 452 15.52 5.45 10.69
C GLU A 452 16.62 5.59 9.63
N ALA A 453 17.45 4.56 9.45
CA ALA A 453 18.49 4.52 8.42
C ALA A 453 17.94 4.25 7.00
N ALA A 454 16.65 3.90 6.88
CA ALA A 454 16.05 3.44 5.64
C ALA A 454 15.22 4.53 4.96
N THR A 455 15.58 4.86 3.73
CA THR A 455 14.80 5.69 2.81
C THR A 455 13.52 4.96 2.39
N ARG A 456 12.35 5.58 2.60
CA ARG A 456 11.03 5.01 2.21
C ARG A 456 10.42 5.78 1.05
N LEU A 457 9.51 5.14 0.31
CA LEU A 457 8.65 5.84 -0.65
C LEU A 457 7.71 6.77 0.10
N PHE A 458 7.47 7.96 -0.44
CA PHE A 458 6.53 8.91 0.13
C PHE A 458 5.10 8.42 -0.10
N PRO A 459 4.27 8.20 0.95
CA PRO A 459 2.91 7.71 0.76
C PRO A 459 2.08 8.69 -0.10
N PHE A 460 1.48 8.16 -1.15
CA PHE A 460 0.72 8.92 -2.14
C PHE A 460 -0.56 8.16 -2.48
N ASP A 461 -1.68 8.85 -2.41
CA ASP A 461 -2.99 8.32 -2.80
C ASP A 461 -3.41 8.80 -4.18
N LEU A 462 -4.13 7.92 -4.87
CA LEU A 462 -4.51 8.03 -6.27
C LEU A 462 -5.65 9.02 -6.54
N VAL A 463 -6.41 9.43 -5.53
CA VAL A 463 -7.59 10.29 -5.73
C VAL A 463 -7.19 11.75 -5.58
N PRO A 464 -7.19 12.56 -6.67
CA PRO A 464 -6.81 13.96 -6.57
C PRO A 464 -7.85 14.77 -5.79
N ARG A 465 -7.40 15.78 -5.05
CA ARG A 465 -8.26 16.73 -4.34
C ARG A 465 -8.49 17.98 -5.16
N ILE A 466 -9.74 18.36 -5.42
CA ILE A 466 -10.09 19.57 -6.15
C ILE A 466 -10.28 20.74 -5.18
N VAL A 467 -9.59 21.85 -5.43
CA VAL A 467 -9.87 23.15 -4.79
C VAL A 467 -10.59 24.03 -5.81
N PRO A 468 -11.89 24.35 -5.60
CA PRO A 468 -12.67 25.16 -6.53
C PRO A 468 -12.06 26.53 -6.78
N ALA A 469 -12.33 27.12 -7.96
CA ALA A 469 -11.73 28.41 -8.35
C ALA A 469 -12.08 29.55 -7.38
N ALA A 470 -13.33 29.61 -6.89
CA ALA A 470 -13.76 30.62 -5.92
C ALA A 470 -13.02 30.48 -4.57
N ASP A 471 -12.83 29.25 -4.11
CA ASP A 471 -12.07 28.96 -2.88
C ASP A 471 -10.60 29.35 -3.09
N TRP A 472 -10.01 28.96 -4.21
CA TRP A 472 -8.62 29.27 -4.51
C TRP A 472 -8.37 30.78 -4.66
N GLU A 473 -9.25 31.53 -5.31
CA GLU A 473 -9.17 32.99 -5.40
C GLU A 473 -9.18 33.64 -4.01
N ARG A 474 -10.11 33.22 -3.14
CA ARG A 474 -10.18 33.71 -1.76
C ARG A 474 -8.93 33.36 -0.96
N LEU A 475 -8.48 32.11 -1.04
CA LEU A 475 -7.24 31.65 -0.40
C LEU A 475 -6.05 32.50 -0.88
N ARG A 476 -5.92 32.74 -2.18
CA ARG A 476 -4.83 33.56 -2.73
C ARG A 476 -4.79 34.96 -2.15
N GLY A 477 -5.94 35.66 -2.14
CA GLY A 477 -6.03 37.02 -1.57
C GLY A 477 -5.63 37.05 -0.10
N GLY A 478 -6.14 36.09 0.68
CA GLY A 478 -5.86 36.01 2.11
C GLY A 478 -4.43 35.61 2.46
N LEU A 479 -3.83 34.68 1.70
CA LEU A 479 -2.44 34.28 1.86
C LEU A 479 -1.50 35.47 1.61
N LEU A 480 -1.72 36.23 0.53
CA LEU A 480 -0.93 37.43 0.23
C LEU A 480 -1.07 38.51 1.31
N GLN A 481 -2.29 38.74 1.81
CA GLN A 481 -2.53 39.65 2.93
C GLN A 481 -1.76 39.21 4.18
N ARG A 482 -1.89 37.93 4.57
CA ARG A 482 -1.27 37.39 5.78
C ARG A 482 0.25 37.51 5.75
N ILE A 483 0.88 37.14 4.64
CA ILE A 483 2.34 37.17 4.51
C ILE A 483 2.88 38.61 4.50
N ARG A 484 2.18 39.58 3.89
CA ARG A 484 2.57 41.01 4.00
C ARG A 484 2.59 41.50 5.45
N ALA A 485 1.60 41.12 6.25
CA ALA A 485 1.53 41.49 7.66
C ALA A 485 2.63 40.81 8.50
N LEU A 486 2.90 39.52 8.25
CA LEU A 486 3.95 38.77 8.94
C LEU A 486 5.37 39.25 8.58
N ASP A 487 5.60 39.63 7.32
CA ASP A 487 6.87 40.23 6.88
C ASP A 487 7.10 41.59 7.55
N ALA A 488 6.08 42.45 7.58
CA ALA A 488 6.11 43.73 8.30
C ALA A 488 6.35 43.55 9.82
N PHE A 489 5.68 42.56 10.43
CA PHE A 489 5.88 42.20 11.83
C PHE A 489 7.33 41.81 12.13
N LEU A 490 7.90 40.90 11.33
CA LEU A 490 9.29 40.48 11.50
C LEU A 490 10.27 41.63 11.29
N GLY A 491 9.98 42.55 10.37
CA GLY A 491 10.74 43.78 10.18
C GLY A 491 10.71 44.70 11.41
N ASP A 492 9.55 44.82 12.05
CA ASP A 492 9.34 45.64 13.24
C ASP A 492 9.95 45.03 14.52
N VAL A 493 9.85 43.71 14.69
CA VAL A 493 10.42 42.97 15.84
C VAL A 493 11.93 43.16 15.96
N TYR A 494 12.65 43.08 14.84
CA TYR A 494 14.09 43.36 14.75
C TYR A 494 14.40 44.83 14.45
N GLY A 495 13.36 45.65 14.42
CA GLY A 495 13.38 47.06 14.06
C GLY A 495 13.12 47.96 15.26
N ASP A 496 12.09 48.79 15.13
CA ASP A 496 11.76 49.84 16.11
C ASP A 496 10.77 49.34 17.17
N ARG A 497 10.22 48.13 16.99
CA ARG A 497 9.28 47.44 17.89
C ARG A 497 8.02 48.26 18.18
N ALA A 498 7.51 48.96 17.18
CA ALA A 498 6.33 49.82 17.27
C ALA A 498 5.09 49.03 17.71
N VAL A 499 4.89 47.82 17.20
CA VAL A 499 3.76 46.94 17.59
C VAL A 499 3.70 46.62 19.09
N VAL A 500 4.86 46.64 19.75
CA VAL A 500 4.96 46.46 21.21
C VAL A 500 4.71 47.78 21.93
N ALA A 501 5.33 48.86 21.45
CA ALA A 501 5.17 50.20 22.01
C ALA A 501 3.70 50.67 21.99
N ASP A 502 2.98 50.33 20.92
CA ASP A 502 1.56 50.65 20.72
C ASP A 502 0.61 49.66 21.40
N GLY A 503 1.13 48.64 22.09
CA GLY A 503 0.36 47.69 22.88
C GLY A 503 -0.46 46.67 22.08
N VAL A 504 -0.20 46.53 20.77
CA VAL A 504 -0.91 45.57 19.90
C VAL A 504 -0.49 44.15 20.21
N VAL A 505 0.82 43.92 20.39
CA VAL A 505 1.39 42.65 20.86
C VAL A 505 2.15 42.89 22.17
N PRO A 506 1.82 42.18 23.27
CA PRO A 506 2.54 42.31 24.52
C PRO A 506 4.02 41.92 24.38
N ALA A 507 4.92 42.67 25.03
CA ALA A 507 6.36 42.42 24.98
C ALA A 507 6.74 40.97 25.30
N TRP A 508 6.09 40.35 26.30
CA TRP A 508 6.38 38.99 26.75
C TRP A 508 6.14 37.91 25.67
N VAL A 509 5.25 38.16 24.69
CA VAL A 509 4.99 37.23 23.58
C VAL A 509 6.21 37.13 22.68
N ILE A 510 6.96 38.22 22.55
CA ILE A 510 8.13 38.33 21.68
C ILE A 510 9.40 38.03 22.47
N ASP A 511 9.62 38.74 23.58
CA ASP A 511 10.83 38.63 24.40
C ASP A 511 10.95 37.26 25.10
N GLY A 512 9.82 36.60 25.32
CA GLY A 512 9.77 35.24 25.89
C GLY A 512 9.89 34.13 24.85
N SER A 513 9.85 34.44 23.55
CA SER A 513 9.97 33.42 22.50
C SER A 513 11.42 32.94 22.39
N PRO A 514 11.69 31.63 22.43
CA PRO A 514 13.04 31.10 22.18
C PRO A 514 13.50 31.34 20.74
N GLU A 515 12.60 31.76 19.86
CA GLU A 515 12.87 31.99 18.45
C GLU A 515 13.15 33.46 18.13
N LEU A 516 13.13 34.34 19.14
CA LEU A 516 13.75 35.66 19.06
C LEU A 516 15.28 35.51 19.11
N ARG A 517 15.89 35.18 17.96
CA ARG A 517 17.33 34.93 17.85
C ARG A 517 18.13 36.22 17.64
N PRO A 518 19.32 36.40 18.28
CA PRO A 518 20.18 37.57 18.05
C PRO A 518 20.65 37.73 16.60
N SER A 519 20.82 36.62 15.89
CA SER A 519 21.15 36.56 14.46
C SER A 519 20.21 37.41 13.59
N GLY A 520 18.92 37.47 13.93
CA GLY A 520 17.92 38.26 13.19
C GLY A 520 18.16 39.76 13.25
N ALA A 521 18.75 40.26 14.35
CA ALA A 521 19.19 41.64 14.51
C ALA A 521 20.58 41.88 13.90
N LEU A 522 21.50 40.91 14.09
CA LEU A 522 22.88 41.01 13.62
C LEU A 522 23.00 40.96 12.10
N ALA A 523 22.12 40.21 11.42
CA ALA A 523 22.11 40.04 9.96
C ALA A 523 21.64 41.29 9.17
N GLY A 524 21.34 42.40 9.84
CA GLY A 524 20.87 43.63 9.20
C GLY A 524 19.36 43.66 8.92
N ARG A 525 18.90 44.68 8.18
CA ARG A 525 17.50 44.90 7.82
C ARG A 525 17.29 44.64 6.31
N PRO A 526 17.00 43.40 5.88
CA PRO A 526 16.70 43.13 4.48
C PRO A 526 15.36 43.74 4.08
N ALA A 527 15.16 43.99 2.77
CA ALA A 527 13.92 44.55 2.25
C ALA A 527 12.72 43.60 2.40
N VAL A 528 12.98 42.29 2.34
CA VAL A 528 12.02 41.21 2.54
C VAL A 528 12.65 40.22 3.52
N ARG A 529 11.90 39.77 4.52
CA ARG A 529 12.33 38.73 5.46
C ARG A 529 11.73 37.37 5.13
N VAL A 530 10.52 37.34 4.56
CA VAL A 530 9.75 36.13 4.24
C VAL A 530 9.68 35.93 2.72
N GLN A 531 10.78 35.51 2.11
CA GLN A 531 10.84 35.22 0.68
C GLN A 531 9.99 34.00 0.30
N VAL A 532 9.89 33.01 1.18
CA VAL A 532 9.11 31.78 0.98
C VAL A 532 8.31 31.50 2.25
N ALA A 533 6.99 31.50 2.15
CA ALA A 533 6.13 31.06 3.25
C ALA A 533 5.37 29.79 2.87
N GLY A 534 5.22 28.88 3.84
CA GLY A 534 4.26 27.78 3.77
C GLY A 534 3.13 28.04 4.76
N VAL A 535 1.88 28.05 4.30
CA VAL A 535 0.72 28.26 5.17
C VAL A 535 -0.12 27.01 5.17
N ASP A 536 -0.31 26.43 6.35
CA ASP A 536 -1.13 25.25 6.58
C ASP A 536 -2.59 25.69 6.75
N LEU A 537 -3.46 25.13 5.92
CA LEU A 537 -4.86 25.46 5.81
C LEU A 537 -5.68 24.20 6.05
N VAL A 538 -6.78 24.35 6.77
CA VAL A 538 -7.76 23.30 6.97
C VAL A 538 -9.11 23.81 6.51
N ARG A 539 -9.95 22.89 6.06
CA ARG A 539 -11.35 23.15 5.76
C ARG A 539 -12.16 22.45 6.84
N ASP A 540 -13.10 23.13 7.47
CA ASP A 540 -14.00 22.47 8.43
C ASP A 540 -15.16 21.76 7.71
N GLY A 541 -15.94 20.97 8.46
CA GLY A 541 -17.11 20.26 7.93
C GLY A 541 -18.20 21.14 7.33
N ASP A 542 -18.22 22.45 7.66
CA ASP A 542 -19.14 23.44 7.09
C ASP A 542 -18.58 24.10 5.81
N GLY A 543 -17.37 23.73 5.41
CA GLY A 543 -16.70 24.19 4.20
C GLY A 543 -15.89 25.48 4.37
N THR A 544 -15.70 25.97 5.60
CA THR A 544 -14.93 27.19 5.89
C THR A 544 -13.43 26.88 5.95
N TRP A 545 -12.63 27.74 5.32
CA TRP A 545 -11.18 27.66 5.34
C TRP A 545 -10.58 28.43 6.51
N CYS A 546 -9.70 27.77 7.26
CA CYS A 546 -8.98 28.33 8.40
C CYS A 546 -7.48 28.11 8.26
N VAL A 547 -6.67 29.09 8.64
CA VAL A 547 -5.22 28.93 8.78
C VAL A 547 -4.95 28.14 10.05
N LEU A 548 -4.20 27.04 9.97
CA LEU A 548 -3.80 26.22 11.10
C LEU A 548 -2.43 26.61 11.65
N GLU A 549 -1.47 26.89 10.77
CA GLU A 549 -0.07 27.19 11.11
C GLU A 549 0.62 27.96 9.98
N ASP A 550 1.52 28.87 10.34
CA ASP A 550 2.43 29.56 9.42
C ASP A 550 3.81 28.90 9.49
N ASN A 551 4.53 28.84 8.37
CA ASN A 551 5.87 28.28 8.30
C ASN A 551 6.77 29.29 7.57
N LEU A 552 7.55 30.07 8.34
CA LEU A 552 8.33 31.22 7.86
C LEU A 552 9.85 30.99 7.97
N ARG A 553 10.27 29.81 8.42
CA ARG A 553 11.68 29.38 8.49
C ARG A 553 12.08 28.69 7.19
N VAL A 554 11.94 27.37 7.14
CA VAL A 554 12.34 26.51 6.03
C VAL A 554 11.13 25.68 5.58
N PRO A 555 10.10 26.29 4.97
CA PRO A 555 8.92 25.56 4.53
C PRO A 555 9.27 24.54 3.45
N SER A 556 8.72 23.34 3.57
CA SER A 556 8.88 22.24 2.62
C SER A 556 7.53 21.75 2.08
N GLY A 557 7.57 21.07 0.93
CA GLY A 557 6.42 20.46 0.29
C GLY A 557 6.20 20.86 -1.17
N ILE A 558 6.93 21.85 -1.68
CA ILE A 558 6.78 22.36 -3.05
C ILE A 558 7.10 21.27 -4.08
N ALA A 559 8.20 20.54 -3.91
CA ALA A 559 8.59 19.48 -4.84
C ALA A 559 7.61 18.31 -4.81
N TYR A 560 7.09 17.98 -3.62
CA TYR A 560 6.09 16.93 -3.45
C TYR A 560 4.78 17.31 -4.14
N ALA A 561 4.29 18.55 -3.99
CA ALA A 561 3.11 19.04 -4.70
C ALA A 561 3.25 18.91 -6.23
N MET A 562 4.42 19.27 -6.78
CA MET A 562 4.70 19.11 -8.21
C MET A 562 4.76 17.64 -8.63
N GLN A 563 5.46 16.79 -7.86
CA GLN A 563 5.57 15.36 -8.21
C GLN A 563 4.24 14.63 -8.10
N ASN A 564 3.38 15.01 -7.16
CA ASN A 564 2.06 14.44 -7.02
C ASN A 564 1.25 14.60 -8.32
N ARG A 565 1.32 15.77 -8.97
CA ARG A 565 0.76 15.96 -10.31
C ARG A 565 1.40 15.05 -11.34
N ARG A 566 2.74 15.06 -11.43
CA ARG A 566 3.48 14.26 -12.43
C ARG A 566 3.29 12.74 -12.23
N LEU A 567 3.03 12.27 -11.01
CA LEU A 567 2.72 10.88 -10.69
C LEU A 567 1.29 10.56 -11.13
N THR A 568 0.30 11.39 -10.76
CA THR A 568 -1.10 11.24 -11.18
C THR A 568 -1.21 11.14 -12.69
N GLU A 569 -0.58 12.07 -13.42
CA GLU A 569 -0.58 12.08 -14.88
C GLU A 569 0.09 10.83 -15.49
N SER A 570 1.06 10.25 -14.80
CA SER A 570 1.78 9.06 -15.25
C SER A 570 1.00 7.77 -15.02
N VAL A 571 0.38 7.63 -13.85
CA VAL A 571 -0.25 6.37 -13.41
C VAL A 571 -1.74 6.32 -13.69
N LEU A 572 -2.38 7.48 -13.84
CA LEU A 572 -3.81 7.66 -14.14
C LEU A 572 -4.00 8.65 -15.30
N PRO A 573 -3.41 8.41 -16.49
CA PRO A 573 -3.53 9.30 -17.65
C PRO A 573 -4.98 9.46 -18.14
N GLU A 574 -5.87 8.51 -17.82
CA GLU A 574 -7.29 8.53 -18.15
C GLU A 574 -8.12 9.51 -17.31
N LEU A 575 -7.58 10.09 -16.23
CA LEU A 575 -8.33 11.04 -15.40
C LEU A 575 -8.63 12.33 -16.20
N PRO A 576 -9.91 12.76 -16.28
CA PRO A 576 -10.28 13.95 -17.01
C PRO A 576 -9.76 15.20 -16.28
N ARG A 577 -9.11 16.09 -17.02
CA ARG A 577 -8.63 17.37 -16.48
C ARG A 577 -9.79 18.36 -16.42
N PRO A 578 -10.15 18.91 -15.24
CA PRO A 578 -11.18 19.93 -15.14
C PRO A 578 -10.75 21.21 -15.86
N ALA A 579 -11.74 21.96 -16.35
CA ALA A 579 -11.49 23.27 -16.94
C ALA A 579 -10.86 24.21 -15.90
N GLY A 580 -9.90 25.02 -16.31
CA GLY A 580 -9.20 25.96 -15.43
C GLY A 580 -8.18 25.32 -14.49
N LEU A 581 -7.83 24.03 -14.66
CA LEU A 581 -6.78 23.38 -13.86
C LEU A 581 -5.43 24.09 -14.03
N LEU A 582 -4.89 24.61 -12.93
CA LEU A 582 -3.59 25.26 -12.89
C LEU A 582 -2.46 24.22 -12.95
N SER A 583 -1.39 24.58 -13.66
CA SER A 583 -0.19 23.74 -13.77
C SER A 583 0.85 24.13 -12.71
N PRO A 584 1.37 23.16 -11.91
CA PRO A 584 2.40 23.43 -10.93
C PRO A 584 3.80 23.57 -11.55
N GLU A 585 3.99 23.25 -12.83
CA GLU A 585 5.30 23.23 -13.50
C GLU A 585 6.01 24.60 -13.52
N GLY A 586 5.26 25.70 -13.49
CA GLY A 586 5.83 27.06 -13.45
C GLY A 586 6.42 27.48 -12.09
N THR A 587 6.22 26.67 -11.05
CA THR A 587 6.53 27.03 -9.65
C THR A 587 8.02 27.33 -9.41
N PRO A 588 8.99 26.51 -9.87
CA PRO A 588 10.41 26.79 -9.66
C PRO A 588 10.86 28.12 -10.28
N ARG A 589 10.27 28.52 -11.42
CA ARG A 589 10.57 29.81 -12.06
C ARG A 589 10.12 30.99 -11.20
N LEU A 590 8.94 30.89 -10.58
CA LEU A 590 8.43 31.92 -9.66
C LEU A 590 9.28 32.01 -8.39
N LEU A 591 9.66 30.86 -7.83
CA LEU A 591 10.56 30.80 -6.68
C LEU A 591 11.91 31.44 -7.02
N LYS A 592 12.54 31.04 -8.13
CA LYS A 592 13.80 31.64 -8.60
C LYS A 592 13.68 33.16 -8.77
N ARG A 593 12.57 33.63 -9.32
CA ARG A 593 12.34 35.07 -9.50
C ARG A 593 12.32 35.80 -8.16
N ALA A 594 11.58 35.31 -7.18
CA ALA A 594 11.54 35.89 -5.84
C ALA A 594 12.92 35.89 -5.17
N LEU A 595 13.69 34.81 -5.32
CA LEU A 595 15.07 34.73 -4.82
C LEU A 595 16.01 35.75 -5.49
N LEU A 596 15.93 35.91 -6.81
CA LEU A 596 16.72 36.91 -7.53
C LEU A 596 16.33 38.34 -7.12
N ASP A 597 15.03 38.60 -6.94
CA ASP A 597 14.52 39.90 -6.49
C ASP A 597 14.94 40.24 -5.05
N ALA A 598 15.31 39.24 -4.24
CA ALA A 598 15.82 39.44 -2.88
C ALA A 598 17.27 39.92 -2.84
N ALA A 599 18.00 39.87 -3.95
CA ALA A 599 19.40 40.27 -3.99
C ALA A 599 19.59 41.76 -3.61
N GLY A 600 20.60 42.04 -2.78
CA GLY A 600 20.93 43.40 -2.38
C GLY A 600 21.57 44.23 -3.50
N PRO A 601 21.65 45.56 -3.34
CA PRO A 601 22.25 46.45 -4.34
C PRO A 601 23.67 46.07 -4.77
N ALA A 602 24.42 45.41 -3.87
CA ALA A 602 25.79 44.98 -4.13
C ALA A 602 25.89 43.90 -5.22
N ALA A 603 24.81 43.19 -5.55
CA ALA A 603 24.80 42.09 -6.51
C ALA A 603 24.83 42.55 -7.98
N GLY A 604 24.47 43.80 -8.26
CA GLY A 604 24.34 44.31 -9.63
C GLY A 604 23.15 43.72 -10.38
N ASP A 605 23.24 43.63 -11.71
CA ASP A 605 22.12 43.26 -12.59
C ASP A 605 21.92 41.75 -12.76
N ASP A 606 22.89 40.91 -12.38
CA ASP A 606 22.86 39.45 -12.55
C ASP A 606 23.25 38.72 -11.24
N PRO A 607 22.34 38.67 -10.25
CA PRO A 607 22.63 38.09 -8.94
C PRO A 607 22.75 36.56 -8.97
N HIS A 608 23.70 36.03 -8.21
CA HIS A 608 23.97 34.60 -8.12
C HIS A 608 23.26 33.96 -6.91
N VAL A 609 22.39 32.99 -7.20
CA VAL A 609 21.61 32.25 -6.19
C VAL A 609 22.20 30.85 -5.98
N VAL A 610 22.25 30.38 -4.73
CA VAL A 610 22.54 28.98 -4.39
C VAL A 610 21.49 28.41 -3.44
N VAL A 611 21.29 27.09 -3.46
CA VAL A 611 20.47 26.36 -2.47
C VAL A 611 21.41 25.69 -1.47
N LEU A 612 21.32 26.06 -0.19
CA LEU A 612 22.16 25.52 0.87
C LEU A 612 21.43 24.41 1.63
N SER A 613 21.97 23.19 1.58
CA SER A 613 21.37 21.97 2.15
C SER A 613 22.36 21.24 3.06
N GLN A 614 21.84 20.48 4.04
CA GLN A 614 22.63 19.56 4.86
C GLN A 614 23.12 18.32 4.09
N GLY A 615 22.49 18.02 2.95
CA GLY A 615 22.84 16.84 2.15
C GLY A 615 21.83 15.69 2.29
N PRO A 616 22.22 14.47 1.91
CA PRO A 616 21.36 13.29 1.86
C PRO A 616 20.73 12.85 3.19
N ASP A 617 21.32 13.25 4.31
CA ASP A 617 20.81 12.91 5.64
C ASP A 617 19.59 13.76 6.04
N ASP A 618 19.28 14.81 5.27
CA ASP A 618 18.08 15.63 5.47
C ASP A 618 16.83 14.93 4.92
N SER A 619 15.76 14.87 5.71
CA SER A 619 14.47 14.30 5.32
C SER A 619 13.86 14.92 4.05
N ALA A 620 14.18 16.18 3.75
CA ALA A 620 13.71 16.91 2.58
C ALA A 620 14.76 16.98 1.45
N TRP A 621 15.82 16.16 1.49
CA TRP A 621 16.89 16.14 0.49
C TRP A 621 16.40 16.03 -0.96
N PHE A 622 15.38 15.19 -1.19
CA PHE A 622 14.73 15.03 -2.50
C PHE A 622 14.27 16.38 -3.06
N GLU A 623 13.57 17.16 -2.24
CA GLU A 623 13.06 18.48 -2.61
C GLU A 623 14.20 19.47 -2.89
N HIS A 624 15.26 19.46 -2.06
CA HIS A 624 16.39 20.38 -2.24
C HIS A 624 17.06 20.16 -3.60
N ARG A 625 17.29 18.88 -3.96
CA ARG A 625 17.88 18.49 -5.24
C ARG A 625 16.98 18.85 -6.42
N MET A 626 15.68 18.58 -6.29
CA MET A 626 14.73 18.83 -7.37
C MET A 626 14.55 20.32 -7.63
N LEU A 627 14.32 21.13 -6.59
CA LEU A 627 14.15 22.58 -6.75
C LEU A 627 15.43 23.25 -7.28
N ALA A 628 16.61 22.87 -6.80
CA ALA A 628 17.87 23.40 -7.32
C ALA A 628 18.06 23.08 -8.81
N GLY A 629 17.76 21.84 -9.21
CA GLY A 629 17.81 21.39 -10.60
C GLY A 629 16.83 22.14 -11.50
N GLU A 630 15.57 22.24 -11.10
CA GLU A 630 14.50 22.90 -11.88
C GLU A 630 14.69 24.43 -11.96
N MET A 631 15.26 25.05 -10.93
CA MET A 631 15.66 26.46 -10.97
C MET A 631 16.96 26.68 -11.77
N GLY A 632 17.73 25.64 -12.04
CA GLY A 632 19.05 25.74 -12.65
C GLY A 632 20.03 26.54 -11.79
N VAL A 633 20.02 26.32 -10.48
CA VAL A 633 20.94 26.97 -9.53
C VAL A 633 21.78 25.93 -8.79
N PRO A 634 23.00 26.26 -8.32
CA PRO A 634 23.81 25.32 -7.57
C PRO A 634 23.18 24.86 -6.26
N LEU A 635 23.17 23.54 -6.04
CA LEU A 635 22.95 22.93 -4.72
C LEU A 635 24.31 22.78 -4.02
N VAL A 636 24.43 23.33 -2.82
CA VAL A 636 25.70 23.41 -2.08
C VAL A 636 25.53 22.95 -0.64
N ARG A 637 26.62 22.50 -0.02
CA ARG A 637 26.76 22.33 1.43
C ARG A 637 27.50 23.52 2.03
N SER A 638 27.47 23.65 3.35
CA SER A 638 28.24 24.69 4.06
C SER A 638 29.74 24.61 3.75
N THR A 639 30.26 23.40 3.57
CA THR A 639 31.67 23.12 3.23
C THR A 639 32.05 23.56 1.82
N ASP A 640 31.09 23.96 0.99
CA ASP A 640 31.36 24.55 -0.32
C ASP A 640 31.41 26.08 -0.25
N LEU A 641 31.16 26.68 0.93
CA LEU A 641 31.01 28.12 1.10
C LEU A 641 32.16 28.71 1.92
N LEU A 642 32.66 29.86 1.49
CA LEU A 642 33.70 30.64 2.15
C LEU A 642 33.29 32.10 2.16
N VAL A 643 33.40 32.77 3.30
CA VAL A 643 33.30 34.22 3.37
C VAL A 643 34.70 34.81 3.37
N ASP A 644 34.95 35.76 2.47
CA ASP A 644 36.22 36.48 2.34
C ASP A 644 35.93 37.96 2.12
N ASP A 645 36.53 38.84 2.92
CA ASP A 645 36.25 40.28 2.97
C ASP A 645 34.74 40.61 2.98
N ALA A 646 34.01 39.93 3.86
CA ALA A 646 32.55 40.03 4.00
C ALA A 646 31.76 39.70 2.72
N VAL A 647 32.34 39.05 1.71
CA VAL A 647 31.64 38.54 0.51
C VAL A 647 31.56 37.02 0.58
N LEU A 648 30.38 36.46 0.31
CA LEU A 648 30.18 35.01 0.27
C LEU A 648 30.59 34.44 -1.10
N TYR A 649 31.39 33.38 -1.08
CA TYR A 649 31.81 32.64 -2.26
C TYR A 649 31.45 31.16 -2.13
N ARG A 650 31.00 30.58 -3.24
CA ARG A 650 31.03 29.14 -3.47
C ARG A 650 32.39 28.75 -4.02
N ILE A 651 33.03 27.77 -3.40
CA ILE A 651 34.27 27.16 -3.86
C ILE A 651 33.91 26.00 -4.78
N ALA A 652 34.29 26.09 -6.06
CA ALA A 652 34.11 25.01 -7.02
C ALA A 652 35.35 24.89 -7.90
N ASN A 653 35.89 23.67 -8.04
CA ASN A 653 37.10 23.39 -8.82
C ASN A 653 38.29 24.32 -8.48
N GLY A 654 38.45 24.64 -7.18
CA GLY A 654 39.50 25.54 -6.69
C GLY A 654 39.30 27.03 -7.01
N ARG A 655 38.13 27.44 -7.53
CA ARG A 655 37.82 28.83 -7.86
C ARG A 655 36.71 29.38 -6.96
N LYS A 656 36.81 30.67 -6.64
CA LYS A 656 35.78 31.42 -5.90
C LYS A 656 34.72 31.93 -6.88
N HIS A 657 33.46 31.59 -6.63
CA HIS A 657 32.30 32.09 -7.35
C HIS A 657 31.45 32.89 -6.37
N ARG A 658 31.23 34.17 -6.63
CA ARG A 658 30.44 35.02 -5.74
C ARG A 658 29.01 34.49 -5.61
N VAL A 659 28.44 34.62 -4.41
CA VAL A 659 27.06 34.27 -4.07
C VAL A 659 26.38 35.49 -3.48
N ASP A 660 25.25 35.87 -4.05
CA ASP A 660 24.49 37.06 -3.63
C ASP A 660 23.22 36.67 -2.86
N VAL A 661 22.68 35.47 -3.09
CA VAL A 661 21.49 34.96 -2.39
C VAL A 661 21.68 33.49 -2.03
N VAL A 662 21.40 33.16 -0.77
CA VAL A 662 21.39 31.79 -0.24
C VAL A 662 19.96 31.40 0.08
N TYR A 663 19.37 30.49 -0.71
CA TYR A 663 18.13 29.83 -0.34
C TYR A 663 18.43 28.77 0.73
N LEU A 664 18.09 29.08 1.98
CA LEU A 664 18.38 28.25 3.14
C LEU A 664 17.41 27.07 3.21
N ARG A 665 17.97 25.86 3.21
CA ARG A 665 17.26 24.59 3.38
C ARG A 665 17.77 23.79 4.58
N MET A 666 18.24 24.50 5.60
CA MET A 666 18.71 23.96 6.87
C MET A 666 18.35 24.91 8.01
N GLY A 667 18.16 24.38 9.22
CA GLY A 667 17.86 25.18 10.41
C GLY A 667 19.03 26.08 10.81
N GLU A 668 18.69 27.19 11.47
CA GLU A 668 19.66 28.21 11.88
C GLU A 668 20.71 27.67 12.86
N ASP A 669 20.30 26.89 13.87
CA ASP A 669 21.21 26.28 14.85
C ASP A 669 22.26 25.39 14.16
N SER A 670 21.87 24.69 13.09
CA SER A 670 22.83 23.92 12.32
C SER A 670 23.71 24.81 11.44
N LEU A 671 23.13 25.83 10.79
CA LEU A 671 23.86 26.78 9.93
C LEU A 671 25.01 27.45 10.67
N VAL A 672 24.77 27.92 11.90
CA VAL A 672 25.77 28.67 12.66
C VAL A 672 26.95 27.81 13.12
N HIS A 673 26.75 26.50 13.27
CA HIS A 673 27.76 25.56 13.75
C HIS A 673 28.44 24.77 12.63
N SER A 674 27.86 24.73 11.43
CA SER A 674 28.41 24.01 10.30
C SER A 674 29.74 24.60 9.82
N PRO A 675 30.73 23.76 9.46
CA PRO A 675 32.00 24.23 8.92
C PRO A 675 31.83 24.79 7.49
N GLY A 676 32.58 25.85 7.20
CA GLY A 676 32.82 26.40 5.88
C GLY A 676 33.89 25.63 5.11
N ALA A 677 34.22 26.10 3.90
CA ALA A 677 35.23 25.50 3.02
C ALA A 677 36.66 25.59 3.56
N ASP A 678 36.92 26.49 4.51
CA ASP A 678 38.18 26.62 5.25
C ASP A 678 38.22 25.77 6.54
N GLY A 679 37.15 25.02 6.83
CA GLY A 679 37.01 24.21 8.04
C GLY A 679 36.60 25.00 9.29
N MET A 680 36.46 26.33 9.19
CA MET A 680 36.02 27.18 10.31
C MET A 680 34.49 27.28 10.34
N PRO A 681 33.86 27.55 11.49
CA PRO A 681 32.41 27.74 11.54
C PRO A 681 31.93 28.85 10.60
N LEU A 682 30.97 28.55 9.72
CA LEU A 682 30.46 29.49 8.70
C LEU A 682 29.61 30.62 9.31
N GLY A 683 28.93 30.35 10.42
CA GLY A 683 27.96 31.27 11.04
C GLY A 683 28.47 32.70 11.26
N PRO A 684 29.55 32.91 12.05
CA PRO A 684 30.03 34.26 12.36
C PRO A 684 30.41 35.09 11.12
N SER A 685 31.06 34.47 10.15
CA SER A 685 31.50 35.15 8.93
C SER A 685 30.31 35.41 7.98
N LEU A 686 29.36 34.48 7.89
CA LEU A 686 28.12 34.67 7.15
C LEU A 686 27.26 35.81 7.74
N ILE A 687 27.11 35.87 9.07
CA ILE A 687 26.41 36.98 9.74
C ILE A 687 27.08 38.32 9.42
N SER A 688 28.41 38.37 9.40
CA SER A 688 29.15 39.58 9.03
C SER A 688 28.90 40.00 7.57
N ALA A 689 28.85 39.04 6.65
CA ALA A 689 28.51 39.28 5.25
C ALA A 689 27.05 39.77 5.06
N LEU A 690 26.11 39.16 5.78
CA LEU A 690 24.71 39.58 5.83
C LEU A 690 24.58 41.02 6.35
N HIS A 691 25.27 41.35 7.45
CA HIS A 691 25.30 42.70 8.01
C HIS A 691 25.86 43.74 7.03
N ALA A 692 26.89 43.37 6.27
CA ALA A 692 27.49 44.21 5.23
C ALA A 692 26.60 44.35 3.98
N GLY A 693 25.51 43.57 3.87
CA GLY A 693 24.60 43.59 2.73
C GLY A 693 25.19 43.02 1.43
N SER A 694 26.25 42.21 1.52
CA SER A 694 26.90 41.59 0.36
C SER A 694 26.19 40.32 -0.12
N VAL A 695 25.39 39.70 0.76
CA VAL A 695 24.62 38.48 0.53
C VAL A 695 23.29 38.56 1.29
N VAL A 696 22.26 37.87 0.81
CA VAL A 696 20.97 37.71 1.48
C VAL A 696 20.68 36.24 1.73
N CYS A 697 20.15 35.91 2.91
CA CYS A 697 19.56 34.61 3.19
C CYS A 697 18.05 34.66 2.94
N ALA A 698 17.54 33.69 2.19
CA ALA A 698 16.12 33.49 1.93
C ALA A 698 15.71 32.14 2.56
N ASN A 699 14.87 32.10 3.59
CA ASN A 699 14.37 33.23 4.35
C ASN A 699 15.43 33.88 5.24
N ALA A 700 15.14 35.09 5.74
CA ALA A 700 16.04 35.77 6.67
C ALA A 700 16.19 35.02 8.00
N LEU A 701 17.35 35.18 8.64
CA LEU A 701 17.61 34.60 9.98
C LEU A 701 16.68 35.22 11.02
N GLY A 702 16.33 34.47 12.06
CA GLY A 702 15.43 34.91 13.13
C GLY A 702 13.93 34.97 12.78
N ASN A 703 13.50 34.46 11.62
CA ASN A 703 12.07 34.45 11.25
C ASN A 703 11.20 33.58 12.17
N GLY A 704 11.79 32.73 13.02
CA GLY A 704 11.04 31.81 13.85
C GLY A 704 10.12 32.46 14.89
N VAL A 705 10.38 33.72 15.27
CA VAL A 705 9.43 34.47 16.12
C VAL A 705 8.13 34.80 15.39
N GLY A 706 8.11 34.83 14.05
CA GLY A 706 6.93 35.14 13.25
C GLY A 706 5.98 33.96 13.04
N ASP A 707 6.47 32.73 13.14
CA ASP A 707 5.65 31.50 13.12
C ASP A 707 5.51 30.83 14.50
N ASP A 708 5.86 31.56 15.55
CA ASP A 708 5.62 31.16 16.94
C ASP A 708 4.11 31.06 17.22
N LYS A 709 3.69 30.02 17.94
CA LYS A 709 2.26 29.73 18.17
C LYS A 709 1.58 30.77 19.07
N ALA A 710 2.34 31.54 19.85
CA ALA A 710 1.79 32.68 20.59
C ALA A 710 1.56 33.88 19.66
N VAL A 711 2.47 34.13 18.71
CA VAL A 711 2.31 35.19 17.68
C VAL A 711 1.14 34.88 16.74
N TYR A 712 0.93 33.61 16.40
CA TYR A 712 -0.23 33.15 15.62
C TYR A 712 -1.55 33.77 16.10
N ALA A 713 -1.81 33.78 17.42
CA ALA A 713 -3.03 34.34 18.00
C ALA A 713 -3.21 35.86 17.78
N TYR A 714 -2.14 36.57 17.39
CA TYR A 714 -2.17 38.00 17.10
C TYR A 714 -2.20 38.33 15.62
N VAL A 715 -1.98 37.38 14.70
CA VAL A 715 -1.90 37.67 13.26
C VAL A 715 -3.11 38.44 12.71
N PRO A 716 -4.36 38.16 13.13
CA PRO A 716 -5.51 38.99 12.76
C PRO A 716 -5.38 40.47 13.15
N LYS A 717 -4.76 40.76 14.30
CA LYS A 717 -4.45 42.12 14.75
C LYS A 717 -3.27 42.72 14.00
N LEU A 718 -2.26 41.91 13.65
CA LEU A 718 -1.12 42.35 12.85
C LEU A 718 -1.57 42.82 11.45
N ILE A 719 -2.51 42.09 10.83
CA ILE A 719 -3.13 42.48 9.55
C ILE A 719 -3.80 43.85 9.68
N GLN A 720 -4.60 44.06 10.73
CA GLN A 720 -5.25 45.35 10.97
C GLN A 720 -4.25 46.47 11.24
N TYR A 721 -3.22 46.19 12.03
CA TYR A 721 -2.24 47.18 12.45
C TYR A 721 -1.32 47.62 11.30
N TYR A 722 -0.69 46.67 10.59
CA TYR A 722 0.27 46.99 9.54
C TYR A 722 -0.39 47.35 8.21
N LEU A 723 -1.55 46.77 7.90
CA LEU A 723 -2.19 46.94 6.59
C LEU A 723 -3.45 47.83 6.65
N GLY A 724 -4.03 48.05 7.83
CA GLY A 724 -5.34 48.72 7.94
C GLY A 724 -6.50 47.90 7.36
N GLU A 725 -6.29 46.60 7.13
CA GLU A 725 -7.23 45.71 6.44
C GLU A 725 -7.94 44.77 7.43
N LYS A 726 -9.11 44.25 7.06
CA LYS A 726 -9.75 43.14 7.78
C LYS A 726 -9.15 41.80 7.32
N PRO A 727 -8.89 40.85 8.23
CA PRO A 727 -8.44 39.50 7.85
C PRO A 727 -9.42 38.82 6.88
N LEU A 728 -8.89 38.28 5.77
CA LEU A 728 -9.67 37.58 4.76
C LEU A 728 -9.84 36.07 5.04
N LEU A 729 -8.89 35.50 5.79
CA LEU A 729 -8.90 34.11 6.25
C LEU A 729 -9.13 34.08 7.75
N ALA A 730 -9.89 33.09 8.20
CA ALA A 730 -10.07 32.82 9.61
C ALA A 730 -8.83 32.10 10.17
N ASP A 731 -8.56 32.33 11.43
CA ASP A 731 -7.62 31.55 12.22
C ASP A 731 -8.41 30.60 13.12
N VAL A 732 -7.84 29.46 13.46
CA VAL A 732 -8.36 28.59 14.51
C VAL A 732 -8.29 29.36 15.85
N PRO A 733 -9.41 29.49 16.59
CA PRO A 733 -9.39 30.19 17.87
C PRO A 733 -8.33 29.62 18.80
N THR A 734 -7.45 30.48 19.30
CA THR A 734 -6.25 30.10 20.03
C THR A 734 -6.16 30.86 21.35
N TYR A 735 -5.98 30.11 22.43
CA TYR A 735 -5.84 30.57 23.80
C TYR A 735 -4.36 30.54 24.21
N LEU A 736 -3.90 31.63 24.83
CA LEU A 736 -2.57 31.77 25.37
C LEU A 736 -2.60 31.45 26.86
N CYS A 737 -1.99 30.33 27.26
CA CYS A 737 -1.95 29.94 28.69
C CYS A 737 -1.15 30.93 29.55
N GLY A 738 -0.35 31.82 28.94
CA GLY A 738 0.30 32.95 29.61
C GLY A 738 -0.69 33.95 30.22
N ILE A 739 -1.89 34.08 29.66
CA ILE A 739 -2.97 34.96 30.15
C ILE A 739 -3.78 34.20 31.20
N ALA A 740 -3.96 34.80 32.39
CA ALA A 740 -4.51 34.08 33.55
C ALA A 740 -5.95 33.58 33.32
N GLU A 741 -6.78 34.41 32.70
CA GLU A 741 -8.18 34.11 32.39
C GLU A 741 -8.27 32.99 31.35
N GLN A 742 -7.53 33.11 30.25
CA GLN A 742 -7.48 32.07 29.20
C GLN A 742 -6.91 30.76 29.72
N ARG A 743 -5.90 30.81 30.59
CA ARG A 743 -5.37 29.60 31.26
C ARG A 743 -6.41 28.89 32.09
N ALA A 744 -7.22 29.63 32.84
CA ALA A 744 -8.28 29.03 33.66
C ALA A 744 -9.25 28.26 32.76
N GLU A 745 -9.69 28.90 31.68
CA GLU A 745 -10.55 28.26 30.66
C GLU A 745 -9.90 27.02 30.04
N VAL A 746 -8.65 27.10 29.60
CA VAL A 746 -7.92 25.97 29.03
C VAL A 746 -7.81 24.81 30.02
N LEU A 747 -7.49 25.10 31.28
CA LEU A 747 -7.37 24.07 32.32
C LEU A 747 -8.71 23.41 32.67
N ASP A 748 -9.83 24.08 32.46
CA ASP A 748 -11.17 23.54 32.69
C ASP A 748 -11.67 22.70 31.51
N ARG A 749 -11.17 22.97 30.29
CA ARG A 749 -11.59 22.33 29.02
C ARG A 749 -10.48 21.52 28.33
N LEU A 750 -9.51 20.98 29.08
CA LEU A 750 -8.35 20.29 28.49
C LEU A 750 -8.72 19.10 27.61
N ASP A 751 -9.82 18.43 27.90
CA ASP A 751 -10.39 17.30 27.16
C ASP A 751 -11.16 17.73 25.90
N GLU A 752 -11.34 19.03 25.67
CA GLU A 752 -12.02 19.59 24.48
C GLU A 752 -11.06 20.29 23.51
N LEU A 753 -9.81 20.55 23.92
CA LEU A 753 -8.88 21.44 23.21
C LEU A 753 -7.64 20.70 22.69
N VAL A 754 -6.96 21.29 21.70
CA VAL A 754 -5.63 20.85 21.25
C VAL A 754 -4.56 21.69 21.93
N CYS A 755 -3.81 21.10 22.86
CA CYS A 755 -2.71 21.76 23.57
C CYS A 755 -1.38 21.59 22.83
N LYS A 756 -0.67 22.70 22.61
CA LYS A 756 0.60 22.73 21.87
C LYS A 756 1.65 23.55 22.66
N PRO A 757 2.91 23.08 22.73
CA PRO A 757 4.00 23.91 23.21
C PRO A 757 4.29 25.03 22.20
N VAL A 758 4.57 26.24 22.70
CA VAL A 758 4.81 27.45 21.89
C VAL A 758 5.99 27.27 20.93
N ASP A 759 7.06 26.62 21.39
CA ASP A 759 8.32 26.39 20.69
C ASP A 759 8.40 25.04 19.94
N GLY A 760 7.28 24.33 19.82
CA GLY A 760 7.26 22.99 19.24
C GLY A 760 7.42 22.97 17.71
N TYR A 761 8.37 22.18 17.22
CA TYR A 761 8.46 21.74 15.82
C TYR A 761 7.71 20.41 15.60
N GLY A 762 7.10 20.23 14.42
CA GLY A 762 6.84 18.89 13.87
C GLY A 762 5.87 17.97 14.62
N GLY A 763 4.97 18.50 15.46
CA GLY A 763 3.93 17.70 16.13
C GLY A 763 4.38 16.97 17.40
N ASP A 764 5.61 17.17 17.86
CA ASP A 764 6.06 16.64 19.15
C ASP A 764 5.36 17.34 20.31
N ARG A 765 4.87 16.55 21.28
CA ARG A 765 4.15 16.98 22.50
C ARG A 765 2.80 17.70 22.29
N ILE A 766 2.15 17.50 21.13
CA ILE A 766 0.74 17.90 20.96
C ILE A 766 -0.15 16.93 21.74
N VAL A 767 -1.06 17.48 22.55
CA VAL A 767 -2.11 16.72 23.23
C VAL A 767 -3.46 17.11 22.62
N ILE A 768 -4.15 16.15 22.01
CA ILE A 768 -5.50 16.34 21.46
C ILE A 768 -6.48 15.88 22.53
N GLY A 769 -7.07 16.84 23.25
CA GLY A 769 -7.94 16.60 24.41
C GLY A 769 -8.93 15.46 24.23
N PRO A 770 -9.77 15.48 23.17
CA PRO A 770 -10.79 14.45 22.95
C PRO A 770 -10.26 13.03 22.73
N HIS A 771 -8.96 12.88 22.47
CA HIS A 771 -8.30 11.60 22.21
C HIS A 771 -7.19 11.29 23.23
N ALA A 772 -6.98 12.17 24.21
CA ALA A 772 -5.94 12.03 25.21
C ALA A 772 -6.40 11.13 26.36
N SER A 773 -5.47 10.33 26.91
CA SER A 773 -5.77 9.57 28.12
C SER A 773 -5.88 10.50 29.35
N PRO A 774 -6.54 10.08 30.43
CA PRO A 774 -6.56 10.85 31.68
C PRO A 774 -5.16 11.20 32.20
N ASP A 775 -4.17 10.32 31.98
CA ASP A 775 -2.78 10.54 32.38
C ASP A 775 -2.09 11.61 31.51
N ASP A 776 -2.36 11.62 30.20
CA ASP A 776 -1.87 12.66 29.29
C ASP A 776 -2.45 14.03 29.66
N LEU A 777 -3.76 14.08 29.95
CA LEU A 777 -4.44 15.29 30.41
C LEU A 777 -3.87 15.78 31.75
N ALA A 778 -3.59 14.88 32.70
CA ALA A 778 -2.95 15.23 33.97
C ALA A 778 -1.50 15.73 33.78
N ALA A 779 -0.76 15.15 32.84
CA ALA A 779 0.60 15.56 32.50
C ALA A 779 0.63 16.96 31.88
N VAL A 780 -0.20 17.23 30.87
CA VAL A 780 -0.26 18.54 30.22
C VAL A 780 -0.80 19.60 31.19
N ARG A 781 -1.78 19.27 32.04
CA ARG A 781 -2.27 20.15 33.12
C ARG A 781 -1.14 20.61 34.03
N ARG A 782 -0.27 19.68 34.46
CA ARG A 782 0.88 20.00 35.31
C ARG A 782 1.88 20.89 34.56
N GLN A 783 2.19 20.57 33.31
CA GLN A 783 3.12 21.35 32.49
C GLN A 783 2.63 22.78 32.25
N ILE A 784 1.35 22.96 31.92
CA ILE A 784 0.72 24.28 31.75
C ILE A 784 0.77 25.08 33.07
N ARG A 785 0.53 24.45 34.23
CA ARG A 785 0.64 25.13 35.53
C ARG A 785 2.08 25.55 35.85
N THR A 786 3.06 24.74 35.47
CA THR A 786 4.48 25.02 35.75
C THR A 786 5.04 26.13 34.87
N ALA A 787 4.75 26.14 33.57
CA ALA A 787 5.30 27.08 32.61
C ALA A 787 4.22 27.58 31.63
N PRO A 788 3.21 28.34 32.10
CA PRO A 788 2.03 28.68 31.30
C PRO A 788 2.32 29.43 30.01
N HIS A 789 3.32 30.31 30.00
CA HIS A 789 3.72 31.08 28.83
C HIS A 789 4.32 30.22 27.70
N ARG A 790 4.66 28.94 27.96
CA ARG A 790 5.18 28.01 26.95
C ARG A 790 4.10 27.16 26.28
N TRP A 791 2.83 27.43 26.57
CA TRP A 791 1.71 26.64 26.04
C TRP A 791 0.63 27.51 25.42
N VAL A 792 0.07 27.00 24.33
CA VAL A 792 -1.20 27.47 23.76
C VAL A 792 -2.18 26.32 23.69
N ALA A 793 -3.45 26.65 23.60
CA ALA A 793 -4.50 25.69 23.28
C ALA A 793 -5.34 26.22 22.11
N GLN A 794 -5.80 25.32 21.25
CA GLN A 794 -6.65 25.66 20.11
C GLN A 794 -7.95 24.90 20.17
N GLU A 795 -9.02 25.50 19.66
CA GLU A 795 -10.26 24.76 19.41
C GLU A 795 -10.00 23.59 18.46
N VAL A 796 -10.67 22.46 18.71
CA VAL A 796 -10.60 21.31 17.80
C VAL A 796 -11.40 21.64 16.55
N VAL A 797 -10.73 21.72 15.40
CA VAL A 797 -11.39 21.87 14.11
C VAL A 797 -11.89 20.50 13.67
N ASN A 798 -13.18 20.40 13.33
CA ASN A 798 -13.71 19.22 12.65
C ASN A 798 -13.23 19.22 11.20
N LEU A 799 -12.04 18.66 10.97
CA LEU A 799 -11.36 18.64 9.68
C LEU A 799 -12.22 17.94 8.63
N SER A 800 -12.35 18.55 7.46
CA SER A 800 -12.95 17.91 6.30
C SER A 800 -12.24 16.59 6.00
N THR A 801 -13.00 15.67 5.41
CA THR A 801 -12.47 14.41 4.93
C THR A 801 -12.40 14.41 3.41
N HIS A 802 -11.57 13.53 2.87
CA HIS A 802 -11.49 13.28 1.44
C HIS A 802 -11.36 11.78 1.18
N PRO A 803 -11.91 11.26 0.06
CA PRO A 803 -11.74 9.86 -0.32
C PRO A 803 -10.26 9.49 -0.50
N VAL A 804 -9.94 8.30 -0.01
CA VAL A 804 -8.64 7.64 -0.10
C VAL A 804 -8.90 6.20 -0.51
N PHE A 805 -8.15 5.69 -1.48
CA PHE A 805 -8.19 4.28 -1.78
C PHE A 805 -7.36 3.50 -0.76
N ASP A 806 -7.98 2.56 -0.05
CA ASP A 806 -7.33 1.84 1.05
C ASP A 806 -6.75 0.48 0.63
N GLY A 807 -6.75 0.22 -0.68
CA GLY A 807 -6.41 -1.04 -1.33
C GLY A 807 -7.63 -1.90 -1.71
N GLN A 808 -8.82 -1.58 -1.20
CA GLN A 808 -10.08 -2.28 -1.53
C GLN A 808 -11.21 -1.32 -1.88
N GLU A 809 -11.39 -0.26 -1.10
CA GLU A 809 -12.50 0.68 -1.26
C GLU A 809 -12.05 2.13 -1.04
N LEU A 810 -12.95 3.07 -1.32
CA LEU A 810 -12.74 4.47 -0.94
C LEU A 810 -13.18 4.66 0.51
N VAL A 811 -12.32 5.26 1.31
CA VAL A 811 -12.58 5.57 2.72
C VAL A 811 -12.28 7.04 3.02
N PRO A 812 -13.03 7.69 3.92
CA PRO A 812 -12.76 9.06 4.32
C PRO A 812 -11.49 9.15 5.16
N ARG A 813 -10.63 10.11 4.86
CA ARG A 813 -9.51 10.51 5.73
C ARG A 813 -9.44 12.01 5.84
N HIS A 814 -9.07 12.50 7.03
CA HIS A 814 -8.85 13.92 7.23
C HIS A 814 -7.70 14.41 6.37
N VAL A 815 -7.89 15.59 5.78
CA VAL A 815 -6.91 16.24 4.92
C VAL A 815 -6.65 17.67 5.35
N ASP A 816 -5.45 18.15 5.04
CA ASP A 816 -5.14 19.57 5.09
C ASP A 816 -4.50 20.04 3.78
N LEU A 817 -4.21 21.33 3.68
CA LEU A 817 -3.61 21.95 2.52
C LEU A 817 -2.46 22.86 2.94
N ARG A 818 -1.25 22.61 2.44
CA ARG A 818 -0.15 23.58 2.54
C ARG A 818 -0.03 24.37 1.24
N ALA A 819 -0.29 25.67 1.30
CA ALA A 819 -0.10 26.59 0.19
C ALA A 819 1.22 27.38 0.37
N PHE A 820 1.81 27.81 -0.75
CA PHE A 820 3.11 28.50 -0.73
C PHE A 820 3.00 29.92 -1.30
N VAL A 821 3.65 30.87 -0.62
CA VAL A 821 3.77 32.26 -1.08
C VAL A 821 5.24 32.58 -1.31
N PHE A 822 5.55 33.18 -2.45
CA PHE A 822 6.88 33.70 -2.77
C PHE A 822 6.85 35.22 -2.80
N THR A 823 7.76 35.85 -2.07
CA THR A 823 7.86 37.32 -1.97
C THR A 823 9.19 37.79 -2.53
N GLY A 824 9.13 38.52 -3.65
CA GLY A 824 10.24 39.29 -4.20
C GLY A 824 9.89 40.78 -4.17
N ARG A 825 9.98 41.44 -5.34
CA ARG A 825 9.41 42.80 -5.50
C ARG A 825 7.88 42.80 -5.39
N GLU A 826 7.28 41.70 -5.80
CA GLU A 826 5.86 41.41 -5.67
C GLU A 826 5.70 40.05 -4.99
N SER A 827 4.58 39.87 -4.27
CA SER A 827 4.22 38.58 -3.67
C SER A 827 3.30 37.80 -4.60
N VAL A 828 3.59 36.51 -4.78
CA VAL A 828 2.78 35.60 -5.60
C VAL A 828 2.50 34.31 -4.84
N VAL A 829 1.28 33.77 -4.99
CA VAL A 829 0.95 32.44 -4.49
C VAL A 829 1.32 31.41 -5.55
N ALA A 830 2.04 30.37 -5.15
CA ALA A 830 2.44 29.30 -6.06
C ALA A 830 1.20 28.59 -6.63
N PRO A 831 1.19 28.24 -7.93
CA PRO A 831 0.14 27.37 -8.52
C PRO A 831 0.35 25.90 -8.14
N ALA A 832 0.87 25.65 -6.94
CA ALA A 832 1.16 24.35 -6.37
C ALA A 832 0.85 24.40 -4.87
N ALA A 833 0.13 23.40 -4.38
CA ALA A 833 -0.18 23.22 -2.97
C ALA A 833 -0.09 21.74 -2.62
N LEU A 834 0.34 21.43 -1.40
CA LEU A 834 0.49 20.06 -0.93
C LEU A 834 -0.70 19.68 -0.06
N THR A 835 -1.55 18.78 -0.54
CA THR A 835 -2.54 18.12 0.31
C THR A 835 -1.87 16.99 1.08
N ARG A 836 -1.97 17.00 2.41
CA ARG A 836 -1.57 15.89 3.27
C ARG A 836 -2.78 15.14 3.79
N VAL A 837 -2.58 13.87 4.11
CA VAL A 837 -3.64 12.92 4.45
C VAL A 837 -3.29 12.24 5.76
N ALA A 838 -4.23 12.23 6.71
CA ALA A 838 -4.03 11.53 7.96
C ALA A 838 -4.13 10.00 7.77
N PRO A 839 -3.37 9.21 8.56
CA PRO A 839 -3.56 7.77 8.60
C PRO A 839 -4.93 7.40 9.20
N ALA A 840 -5.32 6.14 9.06
CA ALA A 840 -6.60 5.64 9.57
C ALA A 840 -6.75 5.91 11.09
N GLY A 841 -7.89 6.47 11.50
CA GLY A 841 -8.20 6.77 12.90
C GLY A 841 -7.44 7.96 13.50
N SER A 842 -6.76 8.76 12.68
CA SER A 842 -6.00 9.94 13.12
C SER A 842 -6.52 11.21 12.45
N MET A 843 -6.44 12.34 13.16
CA MET A 843 -6.58 13.70 12.60
C MET A 843 -5.21 14.33 12.30
N ILE A 844 -4.11 13.67 12.67
CA ILE A 844 -2.75 14.19 12.49
C ILE A 844 -2.24 13.76 11.12
N VAL A 845 -2.10 14.75 10.24
CA VAL A 845 -1.67 14.61 8.82
C VAL A 845 -0.14 14.66 8.63
N ASN A 846 0.65 14.78 9.70
CA ASN A 846 2.10 14.94 9.60
C ASN A 846 2.79 13.65 9.08
N SER A 847 3.68 13.80 8.10
CA SER A 847 4.47 12.73 7.50
C SER A 847 5.31 11.95 8.51
N SER A 848 5.79 12.61 9.59
CA SER A 848 6.55 11.95 10.67
C SER A 848 5.73 10.92 11.48
N ARG A 849 4.39 10.96 11.38
CA ARG A 849 3.46 10.01 12.02
C ARG A 849 2.67 9.16 11.01
N GLY A 850 3.22 8.96 9.81
CA GLY A 850 2.61 8.11 8.78
C GLY A 850 1.54 8.81 7.93
N GLY A 851 1.48 10.15 7.95
CA GLY A 851 0.66 10.92 7.02
C GLY A 851 1.14 10.78 5.57
N GLY A 852 0.19 10.67 4.65
CA GLY A 852 0.45 10.59 3.20
C GLY A 852 0.14 11.90 2.48
N SER A 853 0.13 11.86 1.15
CA SER A 853 -0.22 13.01 0.31
C SER A 853 -1.13 12.61 -0.86
N LYS A 854 -1.72 13.62 -1.52
CA LYS A 854 -2.46 13.46 -2.78
C LYS A 854 -2.11 14.59 -3.74
N ASP A 855 -2.42 14.43 -5.02
CA ASP A 855 -2.41 15.56 -5.97
C ASP A 855 -3.52 16.56 -5.61
N THR A 856 -3.22 17.84 -5.77
CA THR A 856 -4.15 18.94 -5.52
C THR A 856 -4.42 19.68 -6.81
N TRP A 857 -5.67 19.62 -7.26
CA TRP A 857 -6.17 20.27 -8.46
C TRP A 857 -6.73 21.65 -8.11
N LEU A 858 -5.84 22.65 -8.17
CA LEU A 858 -6.20 24.06 -8.02
C LEU A 858 -6.85 24.56 -9.32
N LEU A 859 -8.09 25.05 -9.24
CA LEU A 859 -8.78 25.66 -10.37
C LEU A 859 -8.60 27.19 -10.34
N GLY A 860 -8.52 27.83 -11.50
CA GLY A 860 -8.25 29.26 -11.62
C GLY A 860 -9.08 29.99 -12.67
#